data_AF-A0A2E1I1R3-F1
#
_entry.id   AF-A0A2E1I1R3-F1
#
_cell.length_a   1.000
_cell.length_b   1.000
_cell.length_c   1.000
_cell.angle_alpha   90.00
_cell.angle_beta   90.00
_cell.angle_gamma   90.00
#
_symmetry.space_group_name_H-M   'P 1'
#
loop_
_entity.id
_entity.type
_entity.pdbx_description
1 polymer ?
#
loop_
_entity_poly.entity_id
_entity_poly.type
_entity_poly.pdbx_seq_one_letter_code
_entity_poly.pdbx_strand_id
1 'polypeptide(L)'
;MLFDLQSDYSPTGDQPEAIKELISGINDELKFQTLKGVTGSGKTFTVANVINELNKPTLVLAHNKTLAAQLYSEFKQYFPKNAVEYFVSYYDYYQPEAYLPVSGTYIEKDLSINEEIEKLRLSTTSSLLSGRRDVIVIASVSCLYGIGNPVEFKKNIIQIEKNLNISRTKFLHKLVQSLYSRSNLELTIGSFRVSGDTIDVFPSYADHAFKIHFFGDEIEEIEIFDPLTNKIYEKLEKLFIYPANMFATSPDVLQNAMNKIREDLLSQITYFKEIGKHLEAKRLEERTNFDLEMIAELGYCSGIENYSRYIDGREPGTRPFCLLDYFPEDYLMIVDESHVTLSQVHAMYGGDRSRKENLVEYGFRLPAAMDNRPLKYEEFEYIQNQVIYVSATPSDYELLKTEGIYIEQIIRPTGLLDPKIEIRPSDNQIDDLINEVQEIVEKNERILITTLTKRMAEELVKFLSRIDIRSRYIHSDIDTLERVEIMQGLRKGLFDVLVGVNLLREGLDLPEVSLVIILDADKEGFLRSHRSLTQTIGRAARNINGKAIMYANRITKSMQKTIDETSYRRKKQKEFNKKFNITPTPLNKSINDVFLNENSQVNFKKENESIQEIKNLSKAEKEKEVRKFRIKMEKAAKSLDFIEAARLRD
;
A
#
# COMPACT_ATOMS: atom_id res chain seq x y z
N MET A 1 17.02 -19.42 -8.18
CA MET A 1 16.00 -19.52 -9.24
C MET A 1 16.03 -18.22 -10.03
N LEU A 2 15.70 -18.28 -11.32
CA LEU A 2 15.52 -17.09 -12.15
C LEU A 2 14.05 -16.63 -12.09
N PHE A 3 13.78 -15.36 -12.38
CA PHE A 3 12.41 -14.93 -12.64
C PHE A 3 11.83 -15.61 -13.89
N ASP A 4 10.54 -15.93 -13.84
CA ASP A 4 9.78 -16.56 -14.93
C ASP A 4 8.52 -15.72 -15.20
N LEU A 5 8.65 -14.75 -16.11
CA LEU A 5 7.55 -13.89 -16.54
C LEU A 5 6.53 -14.69 -17.40
N GLN A 6 5.32 -14.82 -16.88
CA GLN A 6 4.17 -15.44 -17.55
C GLN A 6 3.18 -14.35 -17.96
N SER A 7 2.85 -14.27 -19.25
CA SER A 7 1.96 -13.25 -19.79
C SER A 7 1.42 -13.67 -21.16
N ASP A 8 0.14 -13.40 -21.42
CA ASP A 8 -0.47 -13.52 -22.75
C ASP A 8 -0.07 -12.36 -23.69
N TYR A 9 0.55 -11.32 -23.13
CA TYR A 9 1.00 -10.12 -23.84
C TYR A 9 2.49 -10.20 -24.19
N SER A 10 2.83 -9.70 -25.37
CA SER A 10 4.22 -9.36 -25.75
C SER A 10 4.45 -7.85 -25.67
N PRO A 11 5.69 -7.37 -25.43
CA PRO A 11 5.99 -5.94 -25.50
C PRO A 11 5.59 -5.33 -26.85
N THR A 12 4.85 -4.21 -26.83
CA THR A 12 4.34 -3.51 -28.02
C THR A 12 4.57 -2.01 -27.95
N GLY A 13 4.37 -1.31 -29.06
CA GLY A 13 4.54 0.14 -29.11
C GLY A 13 5.99 0.54 -28.86
N ASP A 14 6.21 1.42 -27.90
CA ASP A 14 7.53 1.87 -27.43
C ASP A 14 8.04 1.07 -26.21
N GLN A 15 7.28 0.08 -25.72
CA GLN A 15 7.74 -0.79 -24.63
C GLN A 15 9.07 -1.52 -24.94
N PRO A 16 9.30 -2.10 -26.15
CA PRO A 16 10.56 -2.81 -26.42
C PRO A 16 11.80 -1.90 -26.33
N GLU A 17 11.69 -0.66 -26.82
CA GLU A 17 12.77 0.32 -26.75
C GLU A 17 12.98 0.78 -25.30
N ALA A 18 11.90 1.08 -24.58
CA ALA A 18 11.98 1.46 -23.17
C ALA A 18 12.59 0.35 -22.28
N ILE A 19 12.21 -0.91 -22.49
CA ILE A 19 12.79 -2.07 -21.79
C ILE A 19 14.29 -2.15 -22.07
N LYS A 20 14.68 -2.05 -23.35
CA LYS A 20 16.09 -2.13 -23.76
C LYS A 20 16.92 -1.01 -23.15
N GLU A 21 16.44 0.23 -23.18
CA GLU A 21 17.15 1.38 -22.59
C GLU A 21 17.29 1.25 -21.07
N LEU A 22 16.22 0.84 -20.38
CA LEU A 22 16.26 0.61 -18.93
C LEU A 22 17.29 -0.46 -18.56
N ILE A 23 17.29 -1.59 -19.27
CA ILE A 23 18.24 -2.69 -19.05
C ILE A 23 19.67 -2.23 -19.34
N SER A 24 19.91 -1.53 -20.46
CA SER A 24 21.24 -0.99 -20.79
C SER A 24 21.73 -0.08 -19.68
N GLY A 25 20.91 0.88 -19.24
CA GLY A 25 21.29 1.80 -18.18
C GLY A 25 21.62 1.11 -16.87
N ILE A 26 20.90 0.04 -16.51
CA ILE A 26 21.22 -0.75 -15.30
C ILE A 26 22.54 -1.52 -15.48
N ASN A 27 22.79 -2.10 -16.65
CA ASN A 27 24.03 -2.82 -16.94
C ASN A 27 25.24 -1.88 -17.05
N ASP A 28 25.03 -0.64 -17.47
CA ASP A 28 26.02 0.44 -17.51
C ASP A 28 26.22 1.11 -16.13
N GLU A 29 25.73 0.47 -15.06
CA GLU A 29 25.84 0.91 -13.66
C GLU A 29 25.22 2.30 -13.38
N LEU A 30 24.28 2.76 -14.21
CA LEU A 30 23.53 3.98 -13.91
C LEU A 30 22.73 3.79 -12.62
N LYS A 31 22.92 4.72 -11.69
CA LYS A 31 22.26 4.68 -10.38
C LYS A 31 20.78 5.04 -10.47
N PHE A 32 20.42 6.01 -11.31
CA PHE A 32 19.06 6.54 -11.41
C PHE A 32 18.62 6.57 -12.86
N GLN A 33 17.39 6.11 -13.11
CA GLN A 33 16.73 6.19 -14.40
C GLN A 33 15.27 6.62 -14.23
N THR A 34 14.71 7.30 -15.22
CA THR A 34 13.31 7.77 -15.19
C THR A 34 12.56 7.21 -16.39
N LEU A 35 11.56 6.36 -16.14
CA LEU A 35 10.57 5.95 -17.13
C LEU A 35 9.39 6.93 -17.13
N LYS A 36 9.37 7.83 -18.12
CA LYS A 36 8.28 8.77 -18.36
C LYS A 36 7.17 8.11 -19.18
N GLY A 37 6.36 7.31 -18.50
CA GLY A 37 5.28 6.53 -19.12
C GLY A 37 3.89 7.15 -18.96
N VAL A 38 3.09 7.26 -20.03
CA VAL A 38 1.72 7.77 -19.93
C VAL A 38 0.76 6.76 -19.27
N THR A 39 -0.36 7.25 -18.72
CA THR A 39 -1.41 6.36 -18.20
C THR A 39 -1.91 5.42 -19.28
N GLY A 40 -1.96 4.12 -18.97
CA GLY A 40 -2.44 3.08 -19.88
C GLY A 40 -1.40 2.58 -20.90
N SER A 41 -0.13 3.01 -20.83
CA SER A 41 0.92 2.47 -21.72
C SER A 41 1.51 1.13 -21.26
N GLY A 42 1.03 0.56 -20.14
CA GLY A 42 1.53 -0.71 -19.62
C GLY A 42 2.85 -0.61 -18.84
N LYS A 43 3.05 0.46 -18.06
CA LYS A 43 4.27 0.68 -17.26
C LYS A 43 4.65 -0.51 -16.37
N THR A 44 3.68 -1.12 -15.69
CA THR A 44 3.93 -2.31 -14.85
C THR A 44 4.51 -3.47 -15.67
N PHE A 45 3.98 -3.70 -16.87
CA PHE A 45 4.46 -4.77 -17.76
C PHE A 45 5.88 -4.49 -18.27
N THR A 46 6.19 -3.24 -18.62
CA THR A 46 7.57 -2.82 -18.94
C THR A 46 8.53 -3.14 -17.79
N VAL A 47 8.18 -2.74 -16.56
CA VAL A 47 8.98 -3.02 -15.36
C VAL A 47 9.11 -4.52 -15.11
N ALA A 48 8.06 -5.31 -15.29
CA ALA A 48 8.11 -6.76 -15.16
C ALA A 48 9.12 -7.39 -16.14
N ASN A 49 9.14 -6.96 -17.41
CA ASN A 49 10.14 -7.42 -18.38
C ASN A 49 11.56 -7.03 -17.94
N VAL A 50 11.76 -5.81 -17.43
CA VAL A 50 13.06 -5.36 -16.92
C VAL A 50 13.53 -6.22 -15.73
N ILE A 51 12.64 -6.54 -14.79
CA ILE A 51 12.96 -7.41 -13.64
C ILE A 51 13.32 -8.82 -14.11
N ASN A 52 12.56 -9.37 -15.06
CA ASN A 52 12.78 -10.70 -15.63
C ASN A 52 14.17 -10.83 -16.25
N GLU A 53 14.58 -9.84 -17.05
CA GLU A 53 15.87 -9.84 -17.74
C GLU A 53 17.06 -9.56 -16.81
N LEU A 54 16.93 -8.62 -15.88
CA LEU A 54 18.01 -8.26 -14.97
C LEU A 54 18.23 -9.29 -13.85
N ASN A 55 17.18 -10.02 -13.50
CA ASN A 55 17.19 -11.07 -12.50
C ASN A 55 17.76 -10.65 -11.13
N LYS A 56 17.33 -9.47 -10.67
CA LYS A 56 17.69 -8.87 -9.37
C LYS A 56 16.50 -8.88 -8.40
N PRO A 57 16.70 -9.18 -7.11
CA PRO A 57 15.70 -8.93 -6.09
C PRO A 57 15.21 -7.49 -6.19
N THR A 58 13.90 -7.29 -6.22
CA THR A 58 13.33 -5.99 -6.56
C THR A 58 12.36 -5.50 -5.48
N LEU A 59 12.52 -4.24 -5.07
CA LEU A 59 11.56 -3.51 -4.23
C LEU A 59 10.73 -2.59 -5.11
N VAL A 60 9.41 -2.74 -5.12
CA VAL A 60 8.47 -1.82 -5.78
C VAL A 60 7.78 -0.97 -4.71
N LEU A 61 8.12 0.32 -4.66
CA LEU A 61 7.59 1.27 -3.69
C LEU A 61 6.38 2.02 -4.25
N ALA A 62 5.26 1.94 -3.53
CA ALA A 62 4.01 2.62 -3.87
C ALA A 62 3.54 3.57 -2.75
N HIS A 63 2.93 4.70 -3.12
CA HIS A 63 2.51 5.72 -2.14
C HIS A 63 1.25 5.37 -1.32
N ASN A 64 0.50 4.34 -1.70
CA ASN A 64 -0.74 3.98 -1.00
C ASN A 64 -1.04 2.47 -1.05
N LYS A 65 -1.86 1.99 -0.09
CA LYS A 65 -2.20 0.56 0.05
C LYS A 65 -3.00 0.01 -1.15
N THR A 66 -3.86 0.81 -1.77
CA THR A 66 -4.69 0.38 -2.91
C THR A 66 -3.83 0.09 -4.14
N LEU A 67 -2.93 1.00 -4.49
CA LEU A 67 -1.98 0.82 -5.59
C LEU A 67 -1.01 -0.32 -5.29
N ALA A 68 -0.52 -0.42 -4.05
CA ALA A 68 0.33 -1.53 -3.64
C ALA A 68 -0.39 -2.89 -3.82
N ALA A 69 -1.66 -2.99 -3.43
CA ALA A 69 -2.44 -4.22 -3.62
C ALA A 69 -2.69 -4.54 -5.10
N GLN A 70 -2.95 -3.52 -5.93
CA GLN A 70 -3.08 -3.69 -7.37
C GLN A 70 -1.78 -4.22 -7.99
N LEU A 71 -0.65 -3.58 -7.69
CA LEU A 71 0.66 -4.01 -8.16
C LEU A 71 0.98 -5.43 -7.68
N TYR A 72 0.69 -5.74 -6.42
CA TYR A 72 0.88 -7.09 -5.87
C TYR A 72 0.10 -8.16 -6.66
N SER A 73 -1.16 -7.89 -6.98
CA SER A 73 -1.99 -8.78 -7.81
C SER A 73 -1.42 -8.92 -9.23
N GLU A 74 -1.07 -7.81 -9.88
CA GLU A 74 -0.46 -7.81 -11.22
C GLU A 74 0.87 -8.58 -11.24
N PHE A 75 1.77 -8.34 -10.29
CA PHE A 75 3.06 -9.04 -10.19
C PHE A 75 2.89 -10.53 -9.86
N LYS A 76 1.90 -10.91 -9.04
CA LYS A 76 1.58 -12.33 -8.80
C LYS A 76 1.10 -13.05 -10.05
N GLN A 77 0.34 -12.38 -10.90
CA GLN A 77 -0.08 -12.93 -12.20
C GLN A 77 1.11 -13.06 -13.16
N TYR A 78 1.99 -12.06 -13.17
CA TYR A 78 3.19 -12.08 -14.02
C TYR A 78 4.25 -13.08 -13.56
N PHE A 79 4.41 -13.32 -12.26
CA PHE A 79 5.45 -14.19 -11.70
C PHE A 79 4.87 -15.25 -10.76
N PRO A 80 4.00 -16.15 -11.25
CA PRO A 80 3.27 -17.10 -10.40
C PRO A 80 4.18 -18.15 -9.74
N LYS A 81 5.40 -18.34 -10.25
CA LYS A 81 6.39 -19.30 -9.74
C LYS A 81 7.49 -18.67 -8.87
N ASN A 82 7.53 -17.34 -8.75
CA ASN A 82 8.53 -16.62 -7.97
C ASN A 82 7.93 -16.05 -6.68
N ALA A 83 8.78 -15.57 -5.77
CA ALA A 83 8.34 -15.00 -4.51
C ALA A 83 7.88 -13.54 -4.71
N VAL A 84 6.59 -13.35 -4.97
CA VAL A 84 5.95 -12.03 -4.96
C VAL A 84 5.37 -11.77 -3.58
N GLU A 85 5.95 -10.80 -2.88
CA GLU A 85 5.74 -10.49 -1.47
C GLU A 85 5.04 -9.13 -1.29
N TYR A 86 4.37 -8.95 -0.15
CA TYR A 86 3.59 -7.75 0.15
C TYR A 86 3.95 -7.16 1.50
N PHE A 87 4.44 -5.91 1.51
CA PHE A 87 4.94 -5.25 2.70
C PHE A 87 4.33 -3.86 2.92
N VAL A 88 3.19 -3.82 3.59
CA VAL A 88 2.51 -2.58 3.99
C VAL A 88 2.32 -2.53 5.50
N SER A 89 1.81 -1.40 6.02
CA SER A 89 1.44 -1.33 7.43
C SER A 89 0.36 -2.38 7.75
N TYR A 90 0.64 -3.23 8.74
CA TYR A 90 -0.27 -4.25 9.26
C TYR A 90 -1.39 -3.68 10.13
N TYR A 91 -1.46 -2.36 10.31
CA TYR A 91 -2.54 -1.76 11.07
C TYR A 91 -3.76 -1.51 10.16
N ASP A 92 -4.92 -2.02 10.58
CA ASP A 92 -6.23 -1.63 10.04
C ASP A 92 -6.65 -0.27 10.60
N TYR A 93 -6.39 -0.07 11.90
CA TYR A 93 -6.52 1.20 12.59
C TYR A 93 -5.25 1.48 13.38
N TYR A 94 -4.78 2.72 13.35
CA TYR A 94 -3.59 3.14 14.09
C TYR A 94 -3.74 4.58 14.56
N GLN A 95 -3.77 4.73 15.88
CA GLN A 95 -3.63 6.00 16.58
C GLN A 95 -2.26 6.01 17.27
N PRO A 96 -1.35 6.91 16.85
CA PRO A 96 -0.04 7.00 17.48
C PRO A 96 -0.15 7.62 18.89
N GLU A 97 0.76 7.22 19.77
CA GLU A 97 0.99 7.91 21.04
C GLU A 97 1.35 9.38 20.78
N ALA A 98 0.68 10.33 21.42
CA ALA A 98 0.97 11.76 21.27
C ALA A 98 0.66 12.55 22.54
N TYR A 99 1.34 13.69 22.70
CA TYR A 99 1.02 14.65 23.74
C TYR A 99 0.77 16.03 23.11
N LEU A 100 -0.35 16.65 23.49
CA LEU A 100 -0.76 17.98 23.05
C LEU A 100 -0.57 18.97 24.20
N PRO A 101 0.54 19.75 24.22
CA PRO A 101 0.83 20.66 25.33
C PRO A 101 -0.26 21.72 25.55
N VAL A 102 -0.89 22.19 24.47
CA VAL A 102 -1.91 23.25 24.50
C VAL A 102 -3.13 22.84 25.30
N SER A 103 -3.55 21.57 25.21
CA SER A 103 -4.71 21.04 25.93
C SER A 103 -4.33 20.19 27.15
N GLY A 104 -3.03 19.96 27.38
CA GLY A 104 -2.52 19.02 28.39
C GLY A 104 -2.96 17.57 28.16
N THR A 105 -3.39 17.21 26.95
CA THR A 105 -3.99 15.91 26.64
C THR A 105 -2.91 14.91 26.21
N TYR A 106 -2.84 13.79 26.92
CA TYR A 106 -2.11 12.61 26.48
C TYR A 106 -3.04 11.69 25.70
N ILE A 107 -2.60 11.30 24.50
CA ILE A 107 -3.31 10.41 23.60
C ILE A 107 -2.57 9.07 23.64
N GLU A 108 -3.23 8.06 24.18
CA GLU A 108 -2.71 6.69 24.23
C GLU A 108 -2.62 6.09 22.82
N LYS A 109 -1.66 5.18 22.69
CA LYS A 109 -1.52 4.35 21.48
C LYS A 109 -2.69 3.38 21.44
N ASP A 110 -3.45 3.42 20.35
CA ASP A 110 -4.54 2.49 20.09
C ASP A 110 -4.41 1.95 18.67
N LEU A 111 -4.58 0.65 18.49
CA LEU A 111 -4.28 -0.04 17.25
C LEU A 111 -5.10 -1.30 17.07
N SER A 112 -5.33 -1.65 15.81
CA SER A 112 -5.87 -2.93 15.39
C SER A 112 -4.95 -3.52 14.33
N ILE A 113 -4.48 -4.75 14.59
CA ILE A 113 -3.56 -5.47 13.71
C ILE A 113 -4.36 -6.37 12.78
N ASN A 114 -3.99 -6.35 11.51
CA ASN A 114 -4.43 -7.27 10.49
C ASN A 114 -3.45 -8.44 10.40
N GLU A 115 -3.87 -9.60 10.89
CA GLU A 115 -3.05 -10.81 10.97
C GLU A 115 -2.59 -11.29 9.58
N GLU A 116 -3.42 -11.13 8.54
CA GLU A 116 -3.03 -11.51 7.17
C GLU A 116 -1.88 -10.63 6.65
N ILE A 117 -1.92 -9.32 6.90
CA ILE A 117 -0.83 -8.42 6.50
C ILE A 117 0.42 -8.68 7.33
N GLU A 118 0.31 -8.96 8.63
CA GLU A 118 1.45 -9.33 9.46
C GLU A 118 2.13 -10.61 8.95
N LYS A 119 1.33 -11.64 8.61
CA LYS A 119 1.82 -12.86 7.95
C LYS A 119 2.56 -12.56 6.66
N LEU A 120 2.01 -11.71 5.79
CA LEU A 120 2.66 -11.32 4.52
C LEU A 120 3.97 -10.57 4.74
N ARG A 121 4.07 -9.74 5.79
CA ARG A 121 5.32 -9.07 6.13
C ARG A 121 6.38 -10.04 6.65
N LEU A 122 5.99 -11.01 7.47
CA LEU A 122 6.89 -12.07 7.94
C LEU A 122 7.33 -12.99 6.80
N SER A 123 6.42 -13.29 5.85
CA SER A 123 6.74 -13.97 4.59
C SER A 123 7.80 -13.18 3.83
N THR A 124 7.62 -11.87 3.67
CA THR A 124 8.57 -10.98 3.00
C THR A 124 9.98 -11.06 3.59
N THR A 125 10.12 -10.88 4.91
CA THR A 125 11.44 -10.89 5.56
C THR A 125 12.08 -12.27 5.53
N SER A 126 11.28 -13.33 5.68
CA SER A 126 11.74 -14.72 5.58
C SER A 126 12.22 -15.05 4.16
N SER A 127 11.48 -14.65 3.13
CA SER A 127 11.84 -14.83 1.72
C SER A 127 13.15 -14.12 1.38
N LEU A 128 13.35 -12.89 1.84
CA LEU A 128 14.61 -12.16 1.64
C LEU A 128 15.80 -12.84 2.35
N LEU A 129 15.60 -13.39 3.54
CA LEU A 129 16.66 -14.07 4.31
C LEU A 129 16.88 -15.54 3.93
N SER A 130 16.00 -16.13 3.13
CA SER A 130 16.10 -17.52 2.66
C SER A 130 17.26 -17.78 1.71
N GLY A 131 17.88 -16.73 1.17
CA GLY A 131 18.90 -16.81 0.12
C GLY A 131 18.31 -16.93 -1.29
N ARG A 132 16.98 -16.95 -1.44
CA ARG A 132 16.32 -16.78 -2.74
C ARG A 132 16.61 -15.40 -3.30
N ARG A 133 16.74 -15.33 -4.63
CA ARG A 133 17.01 -14.09 -5.37
C ARG A 133 15.84 -13.67 -6.27
N ASP A 134 14.90 -14.57 -6.50
CA ASP A 134 13.70 -14.33 -7.28
C ASP A 134 12.57 -13.75 -6.42
N VAL A 135 12.88 -12.64 -5.72
CA VAL A 135 11.98 -11.97 -4.77
C VAL A 135 11.59 -10.59 -5.31
N ILE A 136 10.29 -10.34 -5.45
CA ILE A 136 9.72 -9.02 -5.73
C ILE A 136 8.88 -8.63 -4.52
N VAL A 137 9.25 -7.53 -3.86
CA VAL A 137 8.49 -7.01 -2.72
C VAL A 137 7.73 -5.78 -3.15
N ILE A 138 6.40 -5.82 -3.06
CA ILE A 138 5.56 -4.63 -3.24
C ILE A 138 5.34 -3.99 -1.88
N ALA A 139 5.82 -2.77 -1.69
CA ALA A 139 5.80 -2.11 -0.40
C ALA A 139 5.17 -0.72 -0.44
N SER A 140 4.61 -0.30 0.71
CA SER A 140 4.35 1.11 0.97
C SER A 140 5.54 1.76 1.66
N VAL A 141 5.42 3.04 2.03
CA VAL A 141 6.39 3.74 2.90
C VAL A 141 6.64 3.02 4.24
N SER A 142 5.88 1.99 4.58
CA SER A 142 6.21 1.08 5.67
C SER A 142 7.61 0.44 5.54
N CYS A 143 8.18 0.34 4.34
CA CYS A 143 9.54 -0.20 4.15
C CYS A 143 10.63 0.70 4.78
N LEU A 144 10.32 1.97 5.07
CA LEU A 144 11.23 2.95 5.68
C LEU A 144 11.24 2.89 7.21
N TYR A 145 10.26 2.22 7.81
CA TYR A 145 10.10 2.18 9.26
C TYR A 145 10.97 1.10 9.89
N GLY A 146 11.32 1.35 11.16
CA GLY A 146 12.08 0.42 11.99
C GLY A 146 11.49 -0.99 11.99
N ILE A 147 12.32 -1.96 11.65
CA ILE A 147 12.07 -3.39 11.87
C ILE A 147 13.27 -4.00 12.61
N GLY A 148 13.11 -5.21 13.15
CA GLY A 148 14.17 -5.86 13.91
C GLY A 148 15.46 -6.01 13.09
N ASN A 149 16.59 -6.00 13.80
CA ASN A 149 17.91 -6.18 13.20
C ASN A 149 17.97 -7.49 12.39
N PRO A 150 18.26 -7.46 11.06
CA PRO A 150 18.31 -8.66 10.22
C PRO A 150 19.35 -9.68 10.71
N VAL A 151 20.44 -9.24 11.34
CA VAL A 151 21.46 -10.12 11.91
C VAL A 151 20.92 -10.90 13.10
N GLU A 152 20.20 -10.24 14.01
CA GLU A 152 19.56 -10.92 15.15
C GLU A 152 18.39 -11.80 14.70
N PHE A 153 17.60 -11.35 13.72
CA PHE A 153 16.54 -12.18 13.13
C PHE A 153 17.11 -13.46 12.53
N LYS A 154 18.24 -13.37 11.80
CA LYS A 154 18.93 -14.52 11.21
C LYS A 154 19.51 -15.49 12.27
N LYS A 155 20.02 -14.97 13.40
CA LYS A 155 20.51 -15.81 14.51
C LYS A 155 19.40 -16.66 15.15
N ASN A 156 18.18 -16.17 15.14
CA ASN A 156 17.00 -16.85 15.69
C ASN A 156 16.31 -17.79 14.68
N ILE A 157 16.91 -18.05 13.52
CA ILE A 157 16.40 -19.06 12.58
C ILE A 157 16.75 -20.45 13.11
N ILE A 158 15.74 -21.29 13.29
CA ILE A 158 15.91 -22.69 13.69
C ILE A 158 16.08 -23.54 12.44
N GLN A 159 17.30 -24.00 12.20
CA GLN A 159 17.60 -24.97 11.16
C GLN A 159 17.49 -26.39 11.73
N ILE A 160 16.68 -27.22 11.08
CA ILE A 160 16.60 -28.66 11.34
C ILE A 160 16.67 -29.46 10.03
N GLU A 161 17.12 -30.69 10.12
CA GLU A 161 17.19 -31.62 8.99
C GLU A 161 16.94 -33.04 9.49
N LYS A 162 16.60 -33.93 8.55
CA LYS A 162 16.42 -35.34 8.83
C LYS A 162 17.69 -35.95 9.41
N ASN A 163 17.55 -36.83 10.40
CA ASN A 163 18.61 -37.47 11.17
C ASN A 163 19.42 -36.50 12.07
N LEU A 164 18.94 -35.28 12.30
CA LEU A 164 19.58 -34.37 13.24
C LEU A 164 19.38 -34.86 14.67
N ASN A 165 20.49 -35.06 15.40
CA ASN A 165 20.48 -35.41 16.82
C ASN A 165 20.25 -34.16 17.68
N ILE A 166 18.99 -33.95 18.07
CA ILE A 166 18.53 -32.88 18.95
C ILE A 166 17.40 -33.39 19.85
N SER A 167 17.56 -33.22 21.16
CA SER A 167 16.48 -33.57 22.09
C SER A 167 15.25 -32.69 21.89
N ARG A 168 14.07 -33.28 22.07
CA ARG A 168 12.79 -32.58 22.00
C ARG A 168 12.77 -31.33 22.87
N THR A 169 13.20 -31.45 24.13
CA THR A 169 13.24 -30.32 25.08
C THR A 169 14.08 -29.17 24.55
N LYS A 170 15.25 -29.46 23.95
CA LYS A 170 16.12 -28.44 23.34
C LYS A 170 15.45 -27.77 22.13
N PHE A 171 14.75 -28.54 21.30
CA PHE A 171 13.98 -27.98 20.19
C PHE A 171 12.83 -27.08 20.66
N LEU A 172 12.09 -27.49 21.70
CA LEU A 172 11.03 -26.67 22.31
C LEU A 172 11.57 -25.34 22.87
N HIS A 173 12.72 -25.37 23.55
CA HIS A 173 13.36 -24.13 24.02
C HIS A 173 13.73 -23.19 22.87
N LYS A 174 14.22 -23.72 21.75
CA LYS A 174 14.51 -22.91 20.56
C LYS A 174 13.25 -22.27 19.97
N LEU A 175 12.13 -23.00 19.91
CA LEU A 175 10.85 -22.47 19.44
C LEU A 175 10.37 -21.31 20.32
N VAL A 176 10.42 -21.47 21.65
CA VAL A 176 10.05 -20.41 22.61
C VAL A 176 10.97 -19.20 22.49
N GLN A 177 12.28 -19.42 22.35
CA GLN A 177 13.26 -18.34 22.10
C GLN A 177 12.97 -17.58 20.79
N SER A 178 12.43 -18.27 19.79
CA SER A 178 12.01 -17.70 18.51
C SER A 178 10.58 -17.13 18.55
N LEU A 179 10.06 -16.90 19.77
CA LEU A 179 8.75 -16.32 20.08
C LEU A 179 7.53 -17.14 19.66
N TYR A 180 7.68 -18.45 19.47
CA TYR A 180 6.52 -19.33 19.29
C TYR A 180 5.86 -19.65 20.64
N SER A 181 4.53 -19.64 20.64
CA SER A 181 3.73 -19.99 21.81
C SER A 181 3.40 -21.49 21.85
N ARG A 182 3.42 -22.10 23.03
CA ARG A 182 2.97 -23.49 23.18
C ARG A 182 1.44 -23.52 23.29
N SER A 183 0.78 -24.27 22.42
CA SER A 183 -0.65 -24.56 22.52
C SER A 183 -0.88 -26.05 22.82
N ASN A 184 -1.86 -26.32 23.69
CA ASN A 184 -2.23 -27.68 24.10
C ASN A 184 -3.51 -28.19 23.42
N LEU A 185 -4.31 -27.30 22.82
CA LEU A 185 -5.63 -27.64 22.26
C LEU A 185 -5.65 -27.44 20.76
N GLU A 186 -5.48 -26.19 20.33
CA GLU A 186 -5.62 -25.78 18.93
C GLU A 186 -4.29 -25.24 18.39
N LEU A 187 -3.90 -25.68 17.20
CA LEU A 187 -2.69 -25.20 16.55
C LEU A 187 -3.01 -23.92 15.79
N THR A 188 -2.67 -22.77 16.39
CA THR A 188 -2.86 -21.44 15.79
C THR A 188 -1.55 -20.92 15.19
N ILE A 189 -1.64 -19.89 14.35
CA ILE A 189 -0.48 -19.22 13.74
C ILE A 189 0.51 -18.76 14.84
N GLY A 190 1.81 -18.98 14.64
CA GLY A 190 2.85 -18.61 15.61
C GLY A 190 2.86 -19.49 16.86
N SER A 191 2.26 -20.68 16.79
CA SER A 191 2.23 -21.64 17.90
C SER A 191 2.82 -23.00 17.52
N PHE A 192 3.13 -23.79 18.53
CA PHE A 192 3.48 -25.21 18.37
C PHE A 192 2.71 -26.08 19.36
N ARG A 193 2.48 -27.33 18.97
CA ARG A 193 1.81 -28.36 19.77
C ARG A 193 2.69 -29.60 19.86
N VAL A 194 2.65 -30.26 21.02
CA VAL A 194 3.42 -31.49 21.27
C VAL A 194 2.44 -32.65 21.49
N SER A 195 2.56 -33.70 20.68
CA SER A 195 1.74 -34.90 20.73
C SER A 195 2.62 -36.15 20.72
N GLY A 196 2.94 -36.69 21.91
CA GLY A 196 3.87 -37.81 22.02
C GLY A 196 5.26 -37.41 21.50
N ASP A 197 5.70 -38.09 20.44
CA ASP A 197 6.99 -37.87 19.77
C ASP A 197 6.90 -36.95 18.54
N THR A 198 5.72 -36.41 18.27
CA THR A 198 5.48 -35.48 17.17
C THR A 198 5.34 -34.06 17.70
N ILE A 199 6.00 -33.11 17.04
CA ILE A 199 5.88 -31.68 17.31
C ILE A 199 5.33 -31.01 16.04
N ASP A 200 4.14 -30.42 16.16
CA ASP A 200 3.54 -29.61 15.09
C ASP A 200 3.91 -28.14 15.33
N VAL A 201 4.38 -27.45 14.30
CA VAL A 201 4.74 -26.03 14.35
C VAL A 201 3.98 -25.29 13.26
N PHE A 202 3.19 -24.29 13.63
CA PHE A 202 2.51 -23.43 12.66
C PHE A 202 3.26 -22.09 12.55
N PRO A 203 4.06 -21.90 11.49
CA PRO A 203 4.82 -20.67 11.27
C PRO A 203 3.92 -19.44 11.11
N SER A 204 4.41 -18.28 11.57
CA SER A 204 3.71 -16.99 11.41
C SER A 204 3.73 -16.42 9.98
N TYR A 205 4.38 -17.10 9.04
CA TYR A 205 4.68 -16.61 7.69
C TYR A 205 4.15 -17.50 6.57
N ALA A 206 3.46 -18.60 6.87
CA ALA A 206 2.94 -19.53 5.87
C ALA A 206 1.54 -20.02 6.22
N ASP A 207 0.82 -20.52 5.20
CA ASP A 207 -0.53 -21.11 5.35
C ASP A 207 -0.49 -22.61 5.71
N HIS A 208 0.69 -23.20 5.73
CA HIS A 208 0.91 -24.60 6.08
C HIS A 208 1.70 -24.71 7.39
N ALA A 209 1.53 -25.83 8.08
CA ALA A 209 2.27 -26.18 9.28
C ALA A 209 3.33 -27.25 8.98
N PHE A 210 4.30 -27.35 9.88
CA PHE A 210 5.35 -28.36 9.85
C PHE A 210 5.08 -29.41 10.91
N LYS A 211 5.21 -30.68 10.55
CA LYS A 211 5.14 -31.81 11.45
C LYS A 211 6.51 -32.45 11.55
N ILE A 212 7.08 -32.46 12.76
CA ILE A 212 8.40 -32.98 13.03
C ILE A 212 8.26 -34.23 13.89
N HIS A 213 8.68 -35.37 13.36
CA HIS A 213 8.66 -36.66 14.04
C HIS A 213 10.01 -36.95 14.68
N PHE A 214 9.99 -37.33 15.96
CA PHE A 214 11.19 -37.69 16.72
C PHE A 214 11.24 -39.20 16.99
N PHE A 215 12.45 -39.75 16.99
CA PHE A 215 12.76 -41.06 17.56
C PHE A 215 13.82 -40.88 18.66
N GLY A 216 13.38 -40.81 19.92
CA GLY A 216 14.25 -40.42 21.02
C GLY A 216 14.74 -38.97 20.88
N ASP A 217 16.05 -38.80 20.67
CA ASP A 217 16.71 -37.49 20.48
C ASP A 217 17.09 -37.23 19.01
N GLU A 218 16.49 -37.93 18.05
CA GLU A 218 16.75 -37.78 16.62
C GLU A 218 15.49 -37.37 15.86
N ILE A 219 15.61 -36.47 14.89
CA ILE A 219 14.52 -36.12 13.97
C ILE A 219 14.45 -37.17 12.87
N GLU A 220 13.38 -37.97 12.86
CA GLU A 220 13.19 -39.06 11.89
C GLU A 220 12.60 -38.55 10.57
N GLU A 221 11.64 -37.62 10.66
CA GLU A 221 10.87 -37.17 9.50
C GLU A 221 10.34 -35.74 9.69
N ILE A 222 10.31 -34.97 8.61
CA ILE A 222 9.75 -33.62 8.57
C ILE A 222 8.73 -33.57 7.43
N GLU A 223 7.50 -33.12 7.73
CA GLU A 223 6.41 -33.04 6.76
C GLU A 223 5.79 -31.64 6.74
N ILE A 224 5.36 -31.20 5.56
CA ILE A 224 4.47 -30.06 5.41
C ILE A 224 3.03 -30.57 5.40
N PHE A 225 2.15 -29.98 6.20
CA PHE A 225 0.74 -30.33 6.22
C PHE A 225 -0.18 -29.12 6.35
N ASP A 226 -1.43 -29.30 5.95
CA ASP A 226 -2.51 -28.33 6.16
C ASP A 226 -3.03 -28.42 7.60
N PRO A 227 -2.96 -27.35 8.41
CA PRO A 227 -3.43 -27.38 9.80
C PRO A 227 -4.95 -27.55 9.93
N LEU A 228 -5.74 -27.21 8.90
CA LEU A 228 -7.20 -27.33 8.89
C LEU A 228 -7.64 -28.72 8.43
N THR A 229 -7.07 -29.21 7.32
CA THR A 229 -7.49 -30.50 6.72
C THR A 229 -6.66 -31.69 7.19
N ASN A 230 -5.54 -31.46 7.88
CA ASN A 230 -4.52 -32.46 8.23
C ASN A 230 -3.93 -33.21 7.03
N LYS A 231 -4.10 -32.68 5.80
CA LYS A 231 -3.53 -33.26 4.60
C LYS A 231 -2.03 -32.98 4.53
N ILE A 232 -1.23 -34.03 4.39
CA ILE A 232 0.22 -33.92 4.15
C ILE A 232 0.45 -33.55 2.69
N TYR A 233 1.26 -32.53 2.45
CA TYR A 233 1.63 -32.03 1.13
C TYR A 233 2.93 -32.65 0.62
N GLU A 234 3.98 -32.59 1.43
CA GLU A 234 5.34 -32.98 1.03
C GLU A 234 6.18 -33.37 2.26
N LYS A 235 7.22 -34.18 2.03
CA LYS A 235 8.25 -34.53 3.02
C LYS A 235 9.52 -33.77 2.73
N LEU A 236 10.16 -33.22 3.77
CA LEU A 236 11.34 -32.38 3.66
C LEU A 236 12.57 -33.07 4.24
N GLU A 237 13.71 -32.92 3.56
CA GLU A 237 15.01 -33.31 4.10
C GLU A 237 15.55 -32.23 5.06
N LYS A 238 15.22 -30.97 4.81
CA LYS A 238 15.72 -29.81 5.56
C LYS A 238 14.65 -28.74 5.70
N LEU A 239 14.57 -28.13 6.88
CA LEU A 239 13.62 -27.07 7.20
C LEU A 239 14.31 -25.92 7.94
N PHE A 240 13.95 -24.70 7.55
CA PHE A 240 14.28 -23.48 8.27
C PHE A 240 12.99 -22.90 8.86
N ILE A 241 12.94 -22.80 10.19
CA ILE A 241 11.82 -22.17 10.90
C ILE A 241 12.27 -20.77 11.29
N TYR A 242 11.64 -19.76 10.72
CA TYR A 242 11.93 -18.35 11.01
C TYR A 242 11.20 -17.90 12.29
N PRO A 243 11.70 -16.85 12.98
CA PRO A 243 11.03 -16.31 14.16
C PRO A 243 9.57 -15.94 13.94
N ALA A 244 8.74 -16.15 14.95
CA ALA A 244 7.31 -15.87 14.90
C ALA A 244 6.98 -14.36 14.86
N ASN A 245 7.96 -13.50 15.16
CA ASN A 245 7.82 -12.04 15.21
C ASN A 245 9.08 -11.34 14.67
N MET A 246 8.90 -10.19 14.01
CA MET A 246 9.99 -9.39 13.42
C MET A 246 10.98 -8.81 14.43
N PHE A 247 10.59 -8.68 15.70
CA PHE A 247 11.43 -8.09 16.75
C PHE A 247 12.07 -9.15 17.68
N ALA A 248 12.10 -10.42 17.26
CA ALA A 248 12.74 -11.49 18.00
C ALA A 248 14.21 -11.16 18.28
N THR A 249 14.58 -11.19 19.57
CA THR A 249 15.91 -10.80 20.05
C THR A 249 16.40 -11.79 21.11
N SER A 250 17.72 -11.98 21.16
CA SER A 250 18.39 -12.87 22.12
C SER A 250 18.29 -12.35 23.57
N PRO A 251 18.13 -13.22 24.59
CA PRO A 251 18.01 -12.79 26.00
C PRO A 251 19.17 -11.92 26.51
N ASP A 252 20.41 -12.23 26.11
CA ASP A 252 21.60 -11.46 26.51
C ASP A 252 21.56 -10.02 25.99
N VAL A 253 21.01 -9.81 24.79
CA VAL A 253 20.86 -8.50 24.17
C VAL A 253 19.81 -7.68 24.93
N LEU A 254 18.69 -8.28 25.31
CA LEU A 254 17.66 -7.63 26.13
C LEU A 254 18.20 -7.24 27.50
N GLN A 255 18.99 -8.10 28.15
CA GLN A 255 19.60 -7.79 29.45
C GLN A 255 20.54 -6.59 29.36
N ASN A 256 21.39 -6.54 28.33
CA ASN A 256 22.29 -5.41 28.09
C ASN A 256 21.52 -4.12 27.75
N ALA A 257 20.45 -4.23 26.95
CA ALA A 257 19.59 -3.10 26.63
C ALA A 257 18.94 -2.51 27.89
N MET A 258 18.42 -3.35 28.79
CA MET A 258 17.85 -2.91 30.07
C MET A 258 18.84 -2.13 30.94
N ASN A 259 20.10 -2.56 30.99
CA ASN A 259 21.13 -1.83 31.74
C ASN A 259 21.36 -0.43 31.18
N LYS A 260 21.51 -0.31 29.85
CA LYS A 260 21.66 1.00 29.17
C LYS A 260 20.42 1.90 29.34
N ILE A 261 19.22 1.32 29.33
CA ILE A 261 17.97 2.06 29.57
C ILE A 261 17.96 2.65 30.98
N ARG A 262 18.39 1.89 32.00
CA ARG A 262 18.48 2.39 33.38
C ARG A 262 19.49 3.52 33.53
N GLU A 263 20.64 3.42 32.86
CA GLU A 263 21.66 4.48 32.84
C GLU A 263 21.11 5.78 32.24
N ASP A 264 20.53 5.71 31.02
CA ASP A 264 19.93 6.87 30.35
C ASP A 264 18.75 7.45 31.14
N LEU A 265 17.96 6.60 31.80
CA LEU A 265 16.86 7.02 32.66
C LEU A 265 17.35 7.89 33.82
N LEU A 266 18.41 7.46 34.53
CA LEU A 266 18.99 8.21 35.64
C LEU A 266 19.54 9.56 35.18
N SER A 267 20.26 9.59 34.05
CA SER A 267 20.75 10.84 33.47
C SER A 267 19.62 11.79 33.09
N GLN A 268 18.56 11.28 32.45
CA GLN A 268 17.43 12.10 32.00
C GLN A 268 16.58 12.63 33.17
N ILE A 269 16.38 11.83 34.23
CA ILE A 269 15.73 12.27 35.47
C ILE A 269 16.53 13.41 36.12
N THR A 270 17.84 13.29 36.18
CA THR A 270 18.73 14.30 36.76
C THR A 270 18.63 15.60 35.98
N TYR A 271 18.73 15.54 34.65
CA TYR A 271 18.53 16.68 33.76
C TYR A 271 17.19 17.38 34.00
N PHE A 272 16.08 16.64 34.03
CA PHE A 272 14.76 17.23 34.26
C PHE A 272 14.65 17.92 35.63
N LYS A 273 15.22 17.32 36.69
CA LYS A 273 15.24 17.94 38.03
C LYS A 273 16.07 19.22 38.06
N GLU A 274 17.20 19.27 37.37
CA GLU A 274 18.08 20.45 37.29
C GLU A 274 17.40 21.64 36.59
N ILE A 275 16.59 21.39 35.56
CA ILE A 275 15.84 22.44 34.85
C ILE A 275 14.45 22.73 35.46
N GLY A 276 14.16 22.19 36.65
CA GLY A 276 12.90 22.44 37.38
C GLY A 276 11.67 21.67 36.89
N LYS A 277 11.83 20.72 35.97
CA LYS A 277 10.77 19.86 35.41
C LYS A 277 10.55 18.59 36.26
N HIS A 278 10.15 18.77 37.51
CA HIS A 278 10.01 17.66 38.46
C HIS A 278 8.89 16.67 38.11
N LEU A 279 7.78 17.14 37.52
CA LEU A 279 6.66 16.28 37.13
C LEU A 279 7.03 15.38 35.96
N GLU A 280 7.73 15.91 34.97
CA GLU A 280 8.25 15.18 33.82
C GLU A 280 9.27 14.14 34.26
N ALA A 281 10.16 14.48 35.20
CA ALA A 281 11.12 13.54 35.78
C ALA A 281 10.39 12.35 36.45
N LYS A 282 9.37 12.63 37.27
CA LYS A 282 8.60 11.59 37.97
C LYS A 282 7.82 10.71 37.00
N ARG A 283 7.18 11.33 36.00
CA ARG A 283 6.45 10.63 34.93
C ARG A 283 7.36 9.68 34.15
N LEU A 284 8.53 10.15 33.74
CA LEU A 284 9.49 9.36 32.98
C LEU A 284 9.99 8.16 33.80
N GLU A 285 10.29 8.39 35.08
CA GLU A 285 10.72 7.36 36.04
C GLU A 285 9.68 6.25 36.16
N GLU A 286 8.42 6.59 36.46
CA GLU A 286 7.35 5.61 36.65
C GLU A 286 7.10 4.77 35.39
N ARG A 287 6.98 5.42 34.23
CA ARG A 287 6.70 4.72 32.96
C ARG A 287 7.85 3.81 32.54
N THR A 288 9.09 4.31 32.63
CA THR A 288 10.25 3.54 32.17
C THR A 288 10.54 2.36 33.08
N ASN A 289 10.35 2.50 34.40
CA ASN A 289 10.51 1.37 35.33
C ASN A 289 9.46 0.30 35.10
N PHE A 290 8.20 0.68 34.86
CA PHE A 290 7.14 -0.27 34.49
C PHE A 290 7.50 -1.02 33.19
N ASP A 291 7.95 -0.32 32.15
CA ASP A 291 8.37 -0.95 30.90
C ASP A 291 9.57 -1.92 31.12
N LEU A 292 10.53 -1.56 31.98
CA LEU A 292 11.67 -2.43 32.35
C LEU A 292 11.26 -3.68 33.13
N GLU A 293 10.28 -3.58 34.04
CA GLU A 293 9.72 -4.72 34.76
C GLU A 293 9.06 -5.70 33.79
N MET A 294 8.24 -5.18 32.87
CA MET A 294 7.57 -5.97 31.84
C MET A 294 8.58 -6.68 30.90
N ILE A 295 9.63 -5.99 30.47
CA ILE A 295 10.70 -6.60 29.65
C ILE A 295 11.42 -7.71 30.43
N ALA A 296 11.68 -7.53 31.73
CA ALA A 296 12.37 -8.52 32.54
C ALA A 296 11.53 -9.79 32.78
N GLU A 297 10.22 -9.65 32.98
CA GLU A 297 9.33 -10.78 33.26
C GLU A 297 8.86 -11.51 31.99
N LEU A 298 8.50 -10.76 30.95
CA LEU A 298 7.85 -11.31 29.74
C LEU A 298 8.75 -11.29 28.50
N GLY A 299 9.90 -10.62 28.55
CA GLY A 299 10.74 -10.38 27.36
C GLY A 299 10.15 -9.34 26.40
N TYR A 300 9.04 -8.69 26.77
CA TYR A 300 8.33 -7.72 25.95
C TYR A 300 7.54 -6.69 26.79
N CYS A 301 7.34 -5.48 26.27
CA CYS A 301 6.45 -4.47 26.83
C CYS A 301 5.65 -3.74 25.73
N SER A 302 4.54 -3.09 26.10
CA SER A 302 3.78 -2.29 25.14
C SER A 302 4.58 -1.07 24.70
N GLY A 303 4.80 -0.94 23.39
CA GLY A 303 5.63 0.14 22.85
C GLY A 303 7.13 -0.15 22.91
N ILE A 304 7.54 -1.43 22.96
CA ILE A 304 8.95 -1.85 22.98
C ILE A 304 9.78 -1.23 21.86
N GLU A 305 9.17 -0.87 20.73
CA GLU A 305 9.84 -0.22 19.60
C GLU A 305 10.53 1.10 20.00
N ASN A 306 10.06 1.77 21.05
CA ASN A 306 10.67 2.99 21.58
C ASN A 306 12.05 2.74 22.22
N TYR A 307 12.37 1.48 22.53
CA TYR A 307 13.66 1.03 23.03
C TYR A 307 14.53 0.39 21.95
N SER A 308 14.08 0.37 20.68
CA SER A 308 14.78 -0.30 19.57
C SER A 308 16.25 0.08 19.46
N ARG A 309 16.63 1.34 19.70
CA ARG A 309 18.05 1.76 19.70
C ARG A 309 18.92 0.92 20.64
N TYR A 310 18.43 0.65 21.85
CA TYR A 310 19.17 -0.14 22.85
C TYR A 310 19.22 -1.61 22.46
N ILE A 311 18.10 -2.14 21.96
CA ILE A 311 17.94 -3.54 21.54
C ILE A 311 18.86 -3.82 20.34
N ASP A 312 18.93 -2.90 19.38
CA ASP A 312 19.78 -3.01 18.21
C ASP A 312 21.27 -2.76 18.52
N GLY A 313 21.59 -2.24 19.71
CA GLY A 313 22.95 -1.83 20.08
C GLY A 313 23.48 -0.64 19.27
N ARG A 314 22.58 0.23 18.79
CA ARG A 314 22.88 1.37 17.92
C ARG A 314 23.33 2.60 18.70
N GLU A 315 24.23 3.39 18.10
CA GLU A 315 24.63 4.69 18.64
C GLU A 315 23.51 5.74 18.46
N PRO A 316 23.42 6.75 19.34
CA PRO A 316 22.44 7.84 19.21
C PRO A 316 22.45 8.52 17.84
N GLY A 317 21.26 8.80 17.30
CA GLY A 317 21.10 9.48 16.01
C GLY A 317 21.29 8.61 14.76
N THR A 318 21.84 7.39 14.90
CA THR A 318 21.97 6.46 13.77
C THR A 318 20.61 6.04 13.22
N ARG A 319 20.55 5.73 11.93
CA ARG A 319 19.32 5.25 11.30
C ARG A 319 18.90 3.90 11.89
N PRO A 320 17.60 3.62 12.02
CA PRO A 320 17.12 2.27 12.34
C PRO A 320 17.31 1.32 11.16
N PHE A 321 17.27 0.02 11.46
CA PHE A 321 17.12 -1.01 10.45
C PHE A 321 15.72 -0.95 9.84
N CYS A 322 15.63 -1.12 8.54
CA CYS A 322 14.41 -1.05 7.76
C CYS A 322 14.35 -2.22 6.76
N LEU A 323 13.29 -2.31 5.97
CA LEU A 323 13.15 -3.42 5.01
C LEU A 323 14.31 -3.47 4.00
N LEU A 324 14.86 -2.32 3.63
CA LEU A 324 15.95 -2.24 2.66
C LEU A 324 17.23 -2.93 3.16
N ASP A 325 17.41 -3.06 4.48
CA ASP A 325 18.55 -3.77 5.07
C ASP A 325 18.44 -5.30 4.97
N TYR A 326 17.28 -5.82 4.56
CA TYR A 326 17.07 -7.25 4.33
C TYR A 326 17.35 -7.64 2.88
N PHE A 327 17.43 -6.66 1.97
CA PHE A 327 17.78 -6.90 0.58
C PHE A 327 19.29 -7.15 0.44
N PRO A 328 19.72 -7.96 -0.55
CA PRO A 328 21.12 -8.02 -0.93
C PRO A 328 21.56 -6.69 -1.55
N GLU A 329 22.88 -6.45 -1.54
CA GLU A 329 23.47 -5.17 -2.00
C GLU A 329 23.10 -4.81 -3.44
N ASP A 330 22.89 -5.80 -4.31
CA ASP A 330 22.64 -5.62 -5.74
C ASP A 330 21.15 -5.56 -6.12
N TYR A 331 20.26 -5.25 -5.17
CA TYR A 331 18.83 -5.13 -5.42
C TYR A 331 18.47 -3.95 -6.36
N LEU A 332 17.30 -4.06 -6.99
CA LEU A 332 16.69 -3.01 -7.81
C LEU A 332 15.54 -2.34 -7.04
N MET A 333 15.43 -1.01 -7.11
CA MET A 333 14.29 -0.28 -6.59
C MET A 333 13.46 0.31 -7.73
N ILE A 334 12.17 0.03 -7.73
CA ILE A 334 11.18 0.69 -8.59
C ILE A 334 10.36 1.62 -7.71
N VAL A 335 10.24 2.88 -8.10
CA VAL A 335 9.36 3.83 -7.40
C VAL A 335 8.20 4.18 -8.31
N ASP A 336 7.04 3.58 -8.06
CA ASP A 336 5.84 3.82 -8.84
C ASP A 336 5.16 5.12 -8.42
N GLU A 337 4.57 5.81 -9.41
CA GLU A 337 4.07 7.18 -9.30
C GLU A 337 5.03 8.07 -8.48
N SER A 338 6.31 8.06 -8.89
CA SER A 338 7.46 8.61 -8.14
C SER A 338 7.25 10.02 -7.61
N HIS A 339 6.57 10.85 -8.39
CA HIS A 339 6.27 12.24 -8.07
C HIS A 339 5.43 12.41 -6.79
N VAL A 340 4.57 11.45 -6.45
CA VAL A 340 3.86 11.39 -5.15
C VAL A 340 4.67 10.61 -4.13
N THR A 341 5.15 9.42 -4.51
CA THR A 341 5.82 8.49 -3.60
C THR A 341 7.03 9.11 -2.93
N LEU A 342 7.91 9.81 -3.67
CA LEU A 342 9.09 10.46 -3.11
C LEU A 342 8.75 11.65 -2.21
N SER A 343 7.70 12.41 -2.55
CA SER A 343 7.21 13.50 -1.70
C SER A 343 6.68 12.96 -0.37
N GLN A 344 6.00 11.81 -0.40
CA GLN A 344 5.53 11.15 0.82
C GLN A 344 6.71 10.62 1.65
N VAL A 345 7.69 9.96 1.03
CA VAL A 345 8.94 9.50 1.69
C VAL A 345 9.60 10.64 2.45
N HIS A 346 9.73 11.82 1.82
CA HIS A 346 10.30 13.02 2.43
C HIS A 346 9.53 13.49 3.68
N ALA A 347 8.20 13.38 3.66
CA ALA A 347 7.34 13.86 4.75
C ALA A 347 7.29 12.94 5.98
N MET A 348 7.63 11.66 5.86
CA MET A 348 7.46 10.68 6.93
C MET A 348 8.23 11.03 8.21
N TYR A 349 9.51 11.43 8.08
CA TYR A 349 10.35 11.76 9.24
C TYR A 349 9.87 13.01 9.98
N GLY A 350 9.50 14.07 9.25
CA GLY A 350 9.05 15.34 9.86
C GLY A 350 7.82 15.16 10.76
N GLY A 351 6.84 14.38 10.29
CA GLY A 351 5.63 14.08 11.07
C GLY A 351 5.90 13.24 12.31
N ASP A 352 6.74 12.20 12.20
CA ASP A 352 7.09 11.36 13.34
C ASP A 352 7.90 12.13 14.40
N ARG A 353 8.89 12.92 13.96
CA ARG A 353 9.74 13.73 14.84
C ARG A 353 8.93 14.74 15.64
N SER A 354 8.07 15.53 14.99
CA SER A 354 7.27 16.56 15.66
C SER A 354 6.38 15.97 16.77
N ARG A 355 5.84 14.78 16.55
CA ARG A 355 5.05 14.06 17.58
C ARG A 355 5.91 13.60 18.75
N LYS A 356 7.09 13.04 18.47
CA LYS A 356 7.98 12.46 19.49
C LYS A 356 8.72 13.50 20.31
N GLU A 357 9.04 14.66 19.74
CA GLU A 357 9.66 15.77 20.47
C GLU A 357 8.82 16.16 21.68
N ASN A 358 7.50 16.31 21.52
CA ASN A 358 6.59 16.58 22.64
C ASN A 358 6.57 15.44 23.70
N LEU A 359 6.60 14.18 23.27
CA LEU A 359 6.63 13.06 24.21
C LEU A 359 7.91 13.07 25.05
N VAL A 360 9.05 13.37 24.44
CA VAL A 360 10.34 13.46 25.13
C VAL A 360 10.39 14.69 26.03
N GLU A 361 10.03 15.87 25.51
CA GLU A 361 10.12 17.14 26.24
C GLU A 361 9.28 17.15 27.53
N TYR A 362 8.15 16.44 27.51
CA TYR A 362 7.22 16.32 28.63
C TYR A 362 7.36 14.99 29.38
N GLY A 363 8.48 14.28 29.25
CA GLY A 363 8.81 13.13 30.09
C GLY A 363 7.88 11.91 29.93
N PHE A 364 7.25 11.74 28.77
CA PHE A 364 6.48 10.53 28.44
C PHE A 364 7.37 9.40 27.92
N ARG A 365 8.49 9.73 27.26
CA ARG A 365 9.45 8.79 26.68
C ARG A 365 10.89 9.29 26.84
N LEU A 366 11.85 8.36 26.86
CA LEU A 366 13.28 8.69 26.82
C LEU A 366 13.67 9.35 25.49
N PRO A 367 14.76 10.16 25.44
CA PRO A 367 15.27 10.74 24.20
C PRO A 367 15.54 9.70 23.10
N ALA A 368 15.96 8.49 23.49
CA ALA A 368 16.20 7.37 22.59
C ALA A 368 14.96 6.97 21.76
N ALA A 369 13.75 7.29 22.22
CA ALA A 369 12.53 7.00 21.47
C ALA A 369 12.47 7.76 20.13
N MET A 370 13.22 8.86 19.98
CA MET A 370 13.36 9.59 18.70
C MET A 370 14.22 8.83 17.68
N ASP A 371 15.03 7.87 18.12
CA ASP A 371 15.85 7.01 17.25
C ASP A 371 15.07 5.80 16.71
N ASN A 372 13.85 5.58 17.20
CA ASN A 372 12.84 4.73 16.56
C ASN A 372 12.03 5.56 15.56
N ARG A 373 12.45 5.67 14.32
CA ARG A 373 11.86 6.62 13.37
C ARG A 373 11.86 6.03 11.97
N PRO A 374 11.05 6.54 11.03
CA PRO A 374 11.33 6.28 9.63
C PRO A 374 12.70 6.87 9.25
N LEU A 375 13.25 6.37 8.14
CA LEU A 375 14.45 6.96 7.55
C LEU A 375 14.25 8.44 7.23
N LYS A 376 15.32 9.22 7.43
CA LYS A 376 15.43 10.56 6.84
C LYS A 376 15.56 10.43 5.33
N TYR A 377 15.25 11.50 4.62
CA TYR A 377 15.32 11.48 3.15
C TYR A 377 16.74 11.20 2.66
N GLU A 378 17.74 11.81 3.28
CA GLU A 378 19.15 11.63 2.93
C GLU A 378 19.63 10.21 3.23
N GLU A 379 19.12 9.60 4.31
CA GLU A 379 19.42 8.20 4.66
C GLU A 379 18.81 7.26 3.62
N PHE A 380 17.58 7.53 3.16
CA PHE A 380 16.93 6.78 2.10
C PHE A 380 17.69 6.88 0.77
N GLU A 381 18.11 8.07 0.36
CA GLU A 381 18.93 8.26 -0.86
C GLU A 381 20.28 7.55 -0.78
N TYR A 382 20.89 7.51 0.41
CA TYR A 382 22.20 6.88 0.60
C TYR A 382 22.14 5.36 0.43
N ILE A 383 21.12 4.69 0.97
CA ILE A 383 20.99 3.22 0.93
C ILE A 383 20.38 2.69 -0.38
N GLN A 384 19.94 3.58 -1.27
CA GLN A 384 19.52 3.20 -2.61
C GLN A 384 20.70 2.62 -3.40
N ASN A 385 20.48 1.47 -4.02
CA ASN A 385 21.35 0.93 -5.05
C ASN A 385 20.97 1.52 -6.42
N GLN A 386 20.36 0.75 -7.32
CA GLN A 386 19.87 1.24 -8.61
C GLN A 386 18.36 1.47 -8.57
N VAL A 387 17.90 2.60 -9.11
CA VAL A 387 16.51 3.04 -8.99
C VAL A 387 15.92 3.40 -10.36
N ILE A 388 14.72 2.88 -10.63
CA ILE A 388 13.88 3.29 -11.75
C ILE A 388 12.67 4.05 -11.22
N TYR A 389 12.61 5.34 -11.51
CA TYR A 389 11.46 6.19 -11.23
C TYR A 389 10.41 6.01 -12.33
N VAL A 390 9.18 5.64 -11.95
CA VAL A 390 8.09 5.41 -12.90
C VAL A 390 7.02 6.47 -12.68
N SER A 391 6.77 7.30 -13.69
CA SER A 391 5.78 8.38 -13.56
C SER A 391 5.36 8.93 -14.93
N ALA A 392 4.09 9.31 -15.07
CA ALA A 392 3.64 10.09 -16.22
C ALA A 392 4.09 11.56 -16.16
N THR A 393 4.38 12.03 -14.95
CA THR A 393 4.70 13.42 -14.62
C THR A 393 5.83 13.44 -13.58
N PRO A 394 7.06 13.03 -13.94
CA PRO A 394 8.19 13.04 -13.01
C PRO A 394 8.37 14.45 -12.42
N SER A 395 8.72 14.53 -11.14
CA SER A 395 9.04 15.81 -10.51
C SER A 395 10.46 16.27 -10.85
N ASP A 396 10.79 17.46 -10.38
CA ASP A 396 12.10 18.06 -10.63
C ASP A 396 13.21 17.24 -9.97
N TYR A 397 12.93 16.56 -8.86
CA TYR A 397 13.88 15.67 -8.19
C TYR A 397 14.32 14.51 -9.11
N GLU A 398 13.39 13.78 -9.71
CA GLU A 398 13.70 12.64 -10.58
C GLU A 398 14.52 13.10 -11.78
N LEU A 399 14.12 14.22 -12.39
CA LEU A 399 14.84 14.80 -13.53
C LEU A 399 16.23 15.28 -13.13
N LEU A 400 16.41 15.90 -11.96
CA LEU A 400 17.74 16.30 -11.46
C LEU A 400 18.64 15.07 -11.23
N LYS A 401 18.10 13.99 -10.66
CA LYS A 401 18.85 12.74 -10.42
C LYS A 401 19.24 12.01 -11.70
N THR A 402 18.53 12.28 -12.79
CA THR A 402 18.77 11.68 -14.10
C THR A 402 19.37 12.67 -15.10
N GLU A 403 19.86 13.82 -14.63
CA GLU A 403 20.47 14.88 -15.45
C GLU A 403 19.56 15.37 -16.60
N GLY A 404 18.24 15.24 -16.43
CA GLY A 404 17.22 15.58 -17.40
C GLY A 404 16.91 14.47 -18.42
N ILE A 405 17.62 13.34 -18.39
CA ILE A 405 17.42 12.20 -19.29
C ILE A 405 16.26 11.35 -18.78
N TYR A 406 15.33 11.01 -19.67
CA TYR A 406 14.23 10.10 -19.38
C TYR A 406 13.94 9.21 -20.57
N ILE A 407 13.44 8.02 -20.26
CA ILE A 407 13.02 7.01 -21.21
C ILE A 407 11.52 7.20 -21.41
N GLU A 408 11.10 7.43 -22.65
CA GLU A 408 9.71 7.78 -22.97
C GLU A 408 8.88 6.54 -23.30
N GLN A 409 7.68 6.43 -22.71
CA GLN A 409 6.71 5.38 -23.04
C GLN A 409 5.29 5.96 -23.17
N ILE A 410 4.98 6.46 -24.35
CA ILE A 410 3.74 7.18 -24.70
C ILE A 410 2.77 6.36 -25.57
N ILE A 411 3.22 5.29 -26.24
CA ILE A 411 2.38 4.48 -27.12
C ILE A 411 1.62 3.46 -26.29
N ARG A 412 0.28 3.45 -26.44
CA ARG A 412 -0.58 2.47 -25.77
C ARG A 412 -0.69 1.22 -26.63
N PRO A 413 -0.66 0.00 -26.05
CA PRO A 413 -0.85 -1.25 -26.79
C PRO A 413 -2.15 -1.27 -27.63
N THR A 414 -3.21 -0.66 -27.12
CA THR A 414 -4.53 -0.57 -27.78
C THR A 414 -4.63 0.54 -28.84
N GLY A 415 -3.55 1.31 -29.07
CA GLY A 415 -3.57 2.46 -29.97
C GLY A 415 -4.38 3.66 -29.46
N LEU A 416 -4.88 3.64 -28.22
CA LEU A 416 -5.64 4.76 -27.65
C LEU A 416 -4.80 6.05 -27.59
N LEU A 417 -5.44 7.16 -27.93
CA LEU A 417 -4.81 8.47 -28.03
C LEU A 417 -5.02 9.29 -26.75
N ASP A 418 -4.07 10.17 -26.44
CA ASP A 418 -4.26 11.21 -25.42
C ASP A 418 -5.46 12.09 -25.79
N PRO A 419 -6.32 12.48 -24.84
CA PRO A 419 -7.60 13.13 -25.12
C PRO A 419 -7.44 14.50 -25.75
N LYS A 420 -8.46 14.95 -26.50
CA LYS A 420 -8.49 16.32 -27.04
C LYS A 420 -8.76 17.31 -25.90
N ILE A 421 -8.03 18.42 -25.87
CA ILE A 421 -8.24 19.49 -24.89
C ILE A 421 -8.96 20.66 -25.58
N GLU A 422 -10.07 21.10 -25.00
CA GLU A 422 -10.79 22.32 -25.38
C GLU A 422 -10.72 23.33 -24.23
N ILE A 423 -10.51 24.60 -24.56
CA ILE A 423 -10.54 25.70 -23.60
C ILE A 423 -11.80 26.50 -23.86
N ARG A 424 -12.60 26.75 -22.82
CA ARG A 424 -13.84 27.52 -22.89
C ARG A 424 -13.83 28.66 -21.87
N PRO A 425 -14.49 29.80 -22.16
CA PRO A 425 -14.62 30.89 -21.19
C PRO A 425 -15.32 30.42 -19.91
N SER A 426 -14.99 31.03 -18.77
CA SER A 426 -15.69 30.75 -17.50
C SER A 426 -17.07 31.42 -17.43
N ASP A 427 -17.35 32.36 -18.32
CA ASP A 427 -18.67 33.00 -18.44
C ASP A 427 -19.71 31.97 -18.89
N ASN A 428 -20.83 31.87 -18.16
CA ASN A 428 -21.88 30.86 -18.37
C ASN A 428 -21.37 29.40 -18.37
N GLN A 429 -20.24 29.12 -17.69
CA GLN A 429 -19.64 27.77 -17.67
C GLN A 429 -20.58 26.67 -17.19
N ILE A 430 -21.54 26.98 -16.30
CA ILE A 430 -22.48 25.99 -15.78
C ILE A 430 -23.49 25.57 -16.86
N ASP A 431 -23.98 26.51 -17.67
CA ASP A 431 -24.94 26.19 -18.74
C ASP A 431 -24.28 25.36 -19.85
N ASP A 432 -23.07 25.73 -20.25
CA ASP A 432 -22.25 24.96 -21.20
C ASP A 432 -21.93 23.55 -20.68
N LEU A 433 -21.58 23.45 -19.38
CA LEU A 433 -21.31 22.18 -18.71
C LEU A 433 -22.54 21.26 -18.74
N ILE A 434 -23.75 21.78 -18.50
CA ILE A 434 -24.97 20.96 -18.52
C ILE A 434 -25.19 20.36 -19.91
N ASN A 435 -25.01 21.16 -20.97
CA ASN A 435 -25.21 20.70 -22.34
C ASN A 435 -24.22 19.55 -22.67
N GLU A 436 -22.94 19.73 -22.37
CA GLU A 436 -21.94 18.67 -22.57
C GLU A 436 -22.24 17.43 -21.72
N VAL A 437 -22.71 17.62 -20.48
CA VAL A 437 -23.08 16.49 -19.61
C VAL A 437 -24.24 15.70 -20.22
N GLN A 438 -25.29 16.37 -20.69
CA GLN A 438 -26.44 15.71 -21.30
C GLN A 438 -26.05 14.92 -22.55
N GLU A 439 -25.25 15.50 -23.46
CA GLU A 439 -24.79 14.83 -24.68
C GLU A 439 -23.98 13.54 -24.40
N ILE A 440 -23.19 13.52 -23.32
CA ILE A 440 -22.37 12.37 -22.95
C ILE A 440 -23.21 11.31 -22.22
N VAL A 441 -24.17 11.74 -21.39
CA VAL A 441 -25.12 10.84 -20.71
C VAL A 441 -25.99 10.10 -21.73
N GLU A 442 -26.43 10.77 -22.80
CA GLU A 442 -27.18 10.14 -23.91
C GLU A 442 -26.38 9.03 -24.62
N LYS A 443 -25.05 9.14 -24.64
CA LYS A 443 -24.14 8.13 -25.20
C LYS A 443 -23.82 7.01 -24.21
N ASN A 444 -24.38 7.05 -22.99
CA ASN A 444 -24.10 6.13 -21.89
C ASN A 444 -22.59 6.05 -21.52
N GLU A 445 -21.89 7.18 -21.64
CA GLU A 445 -20.51 7.33 -21.20
C GLU A 445 -20.47 8.02 -19.83
N ARG A 446 -19.29 8.12 -19.20
CA ARG A 446 -19.11 8.68 -17.85
C ARG A 446 -18.30 9.98 -17.86
N ILE A 447 -18.55 10.81 -16.86
CA ILE A 447 -17.98 12.15 -16.76
C ILE A 447 -17.31 12.35 -15.42
N LEU A 448 -16.12 12.93 -15.45
CA LEU A 448 -15.41 13.41 -14.27
C LEU A 448 -15.37 14.93 -14.28
N ILE A 449 -15.77 15.57 -13.16
CA ILE A 449 -15.72 17.02 -13.01
C ILE A 449 -14.84 17.37 -11.82
N THR A 450 -13.86 18.25 -12.03
CA THR A 450 -12.98 18.74 -10.95
C THR A 450 -13.33 20.18 -10.56
N THR A 451 -13.57 20.40 -9.27
CA THR A 451 -13.78 21.72 -8.65
C THR A 451 -12.59 22.12 -7.78
N LEU A 452 -12.58 23.35 -7.25
CA LEU A 452 -11.53 23.80 -6.30
C LEU A 452 -11.87 23.52 -4.84
N THR A 453 -13.16 23.44 -4.48
CA THR A 453 -13.59 23.32 -3.09
C THR A 453 -14.64 22.22 -2.90
N LYS A 454 -14.67 21.62 -1.70
CA LYS A 454 -15.65 20.60 -1.32
C LYS A 454 -17.07 21.11 -1.47
N ARG A 455 -17.29 22.34 -0.99
CA ARG A 455 -18.57 23.04 -1.07
C ARG A 455 -19.06 23.17 -2.51
N MET A 456 -18.20 23.56 -3.45
CA MET A 456 -18.58 23.63 -4.86
C MET A 456 -18.90 22.26 -5.45
N ALA A 457 -18.19 21.20 -5.05
CA ALA A 457 -18.51 19.85 -5.49
C ALA A 457 -19.91 19.40 -5.03
N GLU A 458 -20.22 19.63 -3.75
CA GLU A 458 -21.54 19.33 -3.18
C GLU A 458 -22.66 20.17 -3.80
N GLU A 459 -22.43 21.48 -3.97
CA GLU A 459 -23.41 22.40 -4.58
C GLU A 459 -23.68 22.03 -6.04
N LEU A 460 -22.64 21.67 -6.81
CA LEU A 460 -22.79 21.23 -8.20
C LEU A 460 -23.59 19.92 -8.29
N VAL A 461 -23.31 18.92 -7.44
CA VAL A 461 -24.10 17.68 -7.41
C VAL A 461 -25.55 17.94 -7.02
N LYS A 462 -25.80 18.81 -6.04
CA LYS A 462 -27.17 19.23 -5.67
C LYS A 462 -27.89 19.89 -6.85
N PHE A 463 -27.18 20.70 -7.63
CA PHE A 463 -27.72 21.35 -8.81
C PHE A 463 -28.01 20.36 -9.94
N LEU A 464 -27.04 19.51 -10.32
CA LEU A 464 -27.20 18.46 -11.32
C LEU A 464 -28.35 17.50 -10.97
N SER A 465 -28.51 17.17 -9.69
CA SER A 465 -29.61 16.31 -9.22
C SER A 465 -30.99 16.95 -9.36
N ARG A 466 -31.11 18.29 -9.36
CA ARG A 466 -32.39 19.00 -9.55
C ARG A 466 -32.88 18.98 -11.00
N ILE A 467 -31.96 18.74 -11.93
CA ILE A 467 -32.23 18.62 -13.37
C ILE A 467 -32.12 17.16 -13.84
N ASP A 468 -32.34 16.22 -12.91
CA ASP A 468 -32.40 14.77 -13.14
C ASP A 468 -31.11 14.12 -13.69
N ILE A 469 -29.95 14.75 -13.48
CA ILE A 469 -28.64 14.15 -13.81
C ILE A 469 -28.12 13.35 -12.60
N ARG A 470 -27.97 12.04 -12.78
CA ARG A 470 -27.46 11.12 -11.75
C ARG A 470 -26.00 11.43 -11.46
N SER A 471 -25.75 12.03 -10.31
CA SER A 471 -24.42 12.52 -9.92
C SER A 471 -24.07 12.20 -8.47
N ARG A 472 -22.77 12.04 -8.21
CA ARG A 472 -22.18 11.86 -6.87
C ARG A 472 -20.95 12.76 -6.74
N TYR A 473 -20.59 13.08 -5.50
CA TYR A 473 -19.35 13.81 -5.22
C TYR A 473 -18.35 12.95 -4.45
N ILE A 474 -17.07 13.30 -4.54
CA ILE A 474 -15.98 12.69 -3.78
C ILE A 474 -14.97 13.73 -3.29
N HIS A 475 -14.68 13.71 -1.99
CA HIS A 475 -13.71 14.61 -1.35
C HIS A 475 -13.05 13.96 -0.14
N SER A 476 -12.09 14.63 0.52
CA SER A 476 -11.23 14.06 1.58
C SER A 476 -11.97 13.45 2.79
N ASP A 477 -13.17 13.91 3.10
CA ASP A 477 -13.89 13.48 4.33
C ASP A 477 -14.80 12.26 4.10
N ILE A 478 -14.88 11.75 2.87
CA ILE A 478 -15.56 10.49 2.58
C ILE A 478 -14.66 9.34 3.05
N ASP A 479 -15.25 8.31 3.67
CA ASP A 479 -14.49 7.14 4.11
C ASP A 479 -13.96 6.32 2.94
N THR A 480 -12.83 5.63 3.14
CA THR A 480 -12.15 4.88 2.06
C THR A 480 -13.05 3.81 1.44
N LEU A 481 -13.86 3.11 2.24
CA LEU A 481 -14.80 2.10 1.73
C LEU A 481 -15.91 2.75 0.89
N GLU A 482 -16.50 3.85 1.36
CA GLU A 482 -17.52 4.59 0.62
C GLU A 482 -16.97 5.15 -0.71
N ARG A 483 -15.70 5.58 -0.74
CA ARG A 483 -15.04 5.96 -2.00
C ARG A 483 -15.02 4.82 -3.00
N VAL A 484 -14.66 3.61 -2.57
CA VAL A 484 -14.63 2.42 -3.45
C VAL A 484 -16.03 2.15 -4.00
N GLU A 485 -17.05 2.21 -3.16
CA GLU A 485 -18.46 2.03 -3.57
C GLU A 485 -18.91 3.07 -4.59
N ILE A 486 -18.61 4.35 -4.36
CA ILE A 486 -18.92 5.44 -5.28
C ILE A 486 -18.26 5.17 -6.64
N MET A 487 -16.98 4.81 -6.65
CA MET A 487 -16.25 4.57 -7.89
C MET A 487 -16.75 3.34 -8.65
N GLN A 488 -17.08 2.25 -7.95
CA GLN A 488 -17.74 1.11 -8.56
C GLN A 488 -19.11 1.48 -9.11
N GLY A 489 -19.87 2.32 -8.40
CA GLY A 489 -21.16 2.81 -8.85
C GLY A 489 -21.08 3.57 -10.17
N LEU A 490 -20.03 4.38 -10.37
CA LEU A 490 -19.76 5.07 -11.63
C LEU A 490 -19.53 4.05 -12.77
N ARG A 491 -18.67 3.04 -12.54
CA ARG A 491 -18.38 1.99 -13.53
C ARG A 491 -19.61 1.16 -13.88
N LYS A 492 -20.39 0.77 -12.87
CA LYS A 492 -21.65 0.01 -13.02
C LYS A 492 -22.78 0.85 -13.65
N GLY A 493 -22.59 2.15 -13.84
CA GLY A 493 -23.60 3.05 -14.40
C GLY A 493 -24.78 3.34 -13.48
N LEU A 494 -24.58 3.22 -12.16
CA LEU A 494 -25.56 3.65 -11.17
C LEU A 494 -25.77 5.17 -11.21
N PHE A 495 -24.72 5.89 -11.58
CA PHE A 495 -24.73 7.32 -11.88
C PHE A 495 -23.72 7.64 -12.99
N ASP A 496 -23.84 8.81 -13.61
CA ASP A 496 -23.12 9.14 -14.84
C ASP A 496 -22.00 10.16 -14.61
N VAL A 497 -22.14 11.00 -13.58
CA VAL A 497 -21.24 12.12 -13.29
C VAL A 497 -20.63 12.00 -11.88
N LEU A 498 -19.30 12.03 -11.81
CA LEU A 498 -18.56 12.15 -10.55
C LEU A 498 -17.91 13.51 -10.43
N VAL A 499 -18.23 14.24 -9.36
CA VAL A 499 -17.67 15.56 -9.06
C VAL A 499 -16.68 15.46 -7.90
N GLY A 500 -15.45 15.92 -8.05
CA GLY A 500 -14.49 15.91 -6.94
C GLY A 500 -13.54 17.08 -6.93
N VAL A 501 -12.84 17.24 -5.82
CA VAL A 501 -11.79 18.27 -5.69
C VAL A 501 -10.46 17.72 -6.22
N ASN A 502 -10.08 16.55 -5.71
CA ASN A 502 -8.88 15.85 -6.13
C ASN A 502 -9.24 14.40 -6.53
N LEU A 503 -9.62 14.23 -7.80
CA LEU A 503 -9.91 12.93 -8.41
C LEU A 503 -8.64 12.14 -8.78
N LEU A 504 -7.46 12.62 -8.37
CA LEU A 504 -6.17 12.02 -8.73
C LEU A 504 -5.76 10.90 -7.79
N ARG A 505 -6.37 10.81 -6.61
CA ARG A 505 -5.84 9.99 -5.50
C ARG A 505 -6.08 8.49 -5.65
N GLU A 506 -7.07 8.07 -6.43
CA GLU A 506 -7.62 6.72 -6.28
C GLU A 506 -6.99 5.65 -7.18
N GLY A 507 -6.05 5.97 -8.06
CA GLY A 507 -5.41 4.94 -8.92
C GLY A 507 -6.39 4.22 -9.85
N LEU A 508 -7.65 4.64 -9.92
CA LEU A 508 -8.70 3.90 -10.60
C LEU A 508 -8.68 4.12 -12.12
N ASP A 509 -8.85 2.99 -12.79
CA ASP A 509 -8.87 2.77 -14.22
C ASP A 509 -10.33 2.81 -14.70
N LEU A 510 -10.72 3.88 -15.37
CA LEU A 510 -12.11 4.13 -15.80
C LEU A 510 -12.19 4.24 -17.33
N PRO A 511 -12.24 3.12 -18.08
CA PRO A 511 -12.40 3.15 -19.53
C PRO A 511 -13.75 3.74 -19.97
N GLU A 512 -14.75 3.74 -19.08
CA GLU A 512 -16.08 4.26 -19.32
C GLU A 512 -16.12 5.81 -19.36
N VAL A 513 -15.08 6.48 -18.85
CA VAL A 513 -14.98 7.95 -18.83
C VAL A 513 -14.51 8.49 -20.17
N SER A 514 -15.38 9.23 -20.87
CA SER A 514 -15.04 9.90 -22.12
C SER A 514 -14.82 11.41 -21.97
N LEU A 515 -15.36 12.04 -20.92
CA LEU A 515 -15.24 13.46 -20.69
C LEU A 515 -14.68 13.80 -19.31
N VAL A 516 -13.67 14.67 -19.29
CA VAL A 516 -13.12 15.28 -18.09
C VAL A 516 -13.33 16.79 -18.15
N ILE A 517 -13.98 17.35 -17.13
CA ILE A 517 -14.23 18.79 -17.01
C ILE A 517 -13.40 19.35 -15.86
N ILE A 518 -12.71 20.46 -16.12
CA ILE A 518 -11.90 21.17 -15.14
C ILE A 518 -12.46 22.59 -15.01
N LEU A 519 -13.18 22.82 -13.92
CA LEU A 519 -13.67 24.15 -13.57
C LEU A 519 -12.52 25.00 -13.00
N ASP A 520 -12.55 26.30 -13.27
CA ASP A 520 -11.55 27.25 -12.77
C ASP A 520 -10.11 26.80 -13.09
N ALA A 521 -9.87 26.40 -14.34
CA ALA A 521 -8.58 25.85 -14.77
C ALA A 521 -7.43 26.87 -14.72
N ASP A 522 -7.75 28.16 -14.71
CA ASP A 522 -6.81 29.29 -14.66
C ASP A 522 -6.44 29.75 -13.23
N LYS A 523 -6.99 29.11 -12.20
CA LYS A 523 -6.65 29.34 -10.79
C LYS A 523 -5.46 28.48 -10.41
N GLU A 524 -4.26 29.00 -10.61
CA GLU A 524 -3.02 28.31 -10.24
C GLU A 524 -3.00 27.88 -8.77
N GLY A 525 -2.22 26.85 -8.48
CA GLY A 525 -2.16 26.18 -7.19
C GLY A 525 -1.95 24.69 -7.37
N PHE A 526 -1.95 23.94 -6.26
CA PHE A 526 -1.70 22.49 -6.30
C PHE A 526 -2.64 21.74 -7.26
N LEU A 527 -3.95 22.03 -7.22
CA LEU A 527 -4.97 21.35 -8.03
C LEU A 527 -4.96 21.73 -9.52
N ARG A 528 -4.25 22.80 -9.90
CA ARG A 528 -4.15 23.29 -11.29
C ARG A 528 -2.71 23.44 -11.77
N SER A 529 -1.79 22.75 -11.10
CA SER A 529 -0.42 22.61 -11.57
C SER A 529 -0.36 21.76 -12.84
N HIS A 530 0.71 21.90 -13.63
CA HIS A 530 0.95 21.08 -14.83
C HIS A 530 0.81 19.57 -14.54
N ARG A 531 1.31 19.10 -13.39
CA ARG A 531 1.22 17.68 -12.98
C ARG A 531 -0.24 17.27 -12.74
N SER A 532 -0.97 18.05 -11.93
CA SER A 532 -2.38 17.78 -11.60
C SER A 532 -3.29 17.83 -12.83
N LEU A 533 -3.11 18.81 -13.71
CA LEU A 533 -3.88 18.91 -14.95
C LEU A 533 -3.60 17.72 -15.87
N THR A 534 -2.33 17.37 -16.10
CA THR A 534 -1.94 16.24 -16.95
C THR A 534 -2.55 14.93 -16.46
N GLN A 535 -2.55 14.66 -15.16
CA GLN A 535 -3.12 13.45 -14.60
C GLN A 535 -4.66 13.43 -14.66
N THR A 536 -5.29 14.59 -14.42
CA THR A 536 -6.75 14.73 -14.46
C THR A 536 -7.25 14.43 -15.87
N ILE A 537 -6.61 15.03 -16.88
CA ILE A 537 -6.87 14.79 -18.30
C ILE A 537 -6.62 13.33 -18.67
N GLY A 538 -5.53 12.74 -18.15
CA GLY A 538 -5.18 11.35 -18.37
C GLY A 538 -6.26 10.33 -17.99
N ARG A 539 -7.26 10.71 -17.17
CA ARG A 539 -8.42 9.85 -16.85
C ARG A 539 -9.32 9.59 -18.07
N ALA A 540 -9.41 10.52 -19.02
CA ALA A 540 -10.15 10.34 -20.27
C ALA A 540 -9.34 9.60 -21.36
N ALA A 541 -8.04 9.33 -21.13
CA ALA A 541 -7.16 8.75 -22.14
C ALA A 541 -7.39 7.24 -22.39
N ARG A 542 -8.31 6.62 -21.64
CA ARG A 542 -8.68 5.20 -21.76
C ARG A 542 -9.93 4.97 -22.60
N ASN A 543 -10.55 6.05 -23.07
CA ASN A 543 -11.73 6.01 -23.92
C ASN A 543 -11.39 6.52 -25.32
N ILE A 544 -11.98 5.91 -26.34
CA ILE A 544 -11.74 6.28 -27.75
C ILE A 544 -12.22 7.71 -28.06
N ASN A 545 -13.26 8.16 -27.37
CA ASN A 545 -13.87 9.48 -27.45
C ASN A 545 -13.31 10.46 -26.41
N GLY A 546 -12.21 10.10 -25.75
CA GLY A 546 -11.59 10.88 -24.68
C GLY A 546 -11.40 12.36 -25.02
N LYS A 547 -12.02 13.21 -24.19
CA LYS A 547 -12.02 14.67 -24.30
C LYS A 547 -11.85 15.31 -22.92
N ALA A 548 -11.19 16.46 -22.87
CA ALA A 548 -11.09 17.30 -21.70
C ALA A 548 -11.50 18.74 -22.00
N ILE A 549 -12.32 19.34 -21.13
CA ILE A 549 -12.74 20.74 -21.21
C ILE A 549 -12.16 21.50 -20.02
N MET A 550 -11.41 22.56 -20.30
CA MET A 550 -10.89 23.49 -19.31
C MET A 550 -11.68 24.80 -19.37
N TYR A 551 -12.43 25.11 -18.32
CA TYR A 551 -13.06 26.42 -18.18
C TYR A 551 -12.08 27.41 -17.57
N ALA A 552 -11.73 28.44 -18.34
CA ALA A 552 -10.71 29.41 -17.98
C ALA A 552 -10.88 30.72 -18.77
N ASN A 553 -10.59 31.85 -18.12
CA ASN A 553 -10.59 33.16 -18.78
C ASN A 553 -9.20 33.55 -19.31
N ARG A 554 -8.15 32.86 -18.87
CA ARG A 554 -6.77 33.04 -19.34
C ARG A 554 -6.02 31.71 -19.39
N ILE A 555 -5.04 31.60 -20.29
CA ILE A 555 -4.15 30.43 -20.34
C ILE A 555 -2.97 30.67 -19.39
N THR A 556 -2.87 29.86 -18.33
CA THR A 556 -1.73 29.91 -17.39
C THR A 556 -0.52 29.14 -17.93
N LYS A 557 0.66 29.30 -17.30
CA LYS A 557 1.86 28.52 -17.66
C LYS A 557 1.63 27.01 -17.49
N SER A 558 0.94 26.62 -16.42
CA SER A 558 0.58 25.23 -16.14
C SER A 558 -0.36 24.65 -17.20
N MET A 559 -1.36 25.42 -17.65
CA MET A 559 -2.25 25.02 -18.73
C MET A 559 -1.48 24.87 -20.05
N GLN A 560 -0.69 25.88 -20.44
CA GLN A 560 0.06 25.87 -21.68
C GLN A 560 0.96 24.64 -21.78
N LYS A 561 1.76 24.37 -20.75
CA LYS A 561 2.64 23.19 -20.70
C LYS A 561 1.85 21.88 -20.82
N THR A 562 0.69 21.80 -20.18
CA THR A 562 -0.19 20.62 -20.25
C THR A 562 -0.74 20.41 -21.67
N ILE A 563 -1.19 21.48 -22.31
CA ILE A 563 -1.73 21.46 -23.67
C ILE A 563 -0.65 21.03 -24.67
N ASP A 564 0.54 21.61 -24.57
CA ASP A 564 1.66 21.33 -25.47
C ASP A 564 2.11 19.88 -25.35
N GLU A 565 2.29 19.37 -24.12
CA GLU A 565 2.69 17.97 -23.90
C GLU A 565 1.62 16.98 -24.38
N THR A 566 0.34 17.25 -24.09
CA THR A 566 -0.76 16.36 -24.53
C THR A 566 -0.87 16.35 -26.06
N SER A 567 -0.70 17.51 -26.70
CA SER A 567 -0.73 17.65 -28.16
C SER A 567 0.45 16.92 -28.83
N TYR A 568 1.65 17.04 -28.26
CA TYR A 568 2.85 16.33 -28.69
C TYR A 568 2.64 14.80 -28.62
N ARG A 569 2.20 14.28 -27.48
CA ARG A 569 1.94 12.84 -27.28
C ARG A 569 0.87 12.33 -28.25
N ARG A 570 -0.25 13.04 -28.36
CA ARG A 570 -1.35 12.69 -29.27
C ARG A 570 -0.90 12.64 -30.73
N LYS A 571 -0.04 13.57 -31.15
CA LYS A 571 0.52 13.58 -32.52
C LYS A 571 1.37 12.34 -32.76
N LYS A 572 2.33 12.04 -31.89
CA LYS A 572 3.23 10.88 -32.02
C LYS A 572 2.46 9.55 -31.99
N GLN A 573 1.45 9.42 -31.11
CA GLN A 573 0.55 8.27 -31.08
C GLN A 573 -0.25 8.10 -32.39
N LYS A 574 -0.79 9.19 -32.94
CA LYS A 574 -1.53 9.15 -34.21
C LYS A 574 -0.64 8.76 -35.39
N GLU A 575 0.59 9.28 -35.44
CA GLU A 575 1.58 8.93 -36.46
C GLU A 575 1.99 7.46 -36.35
N PHE A 576 2.22 6.95 -35.13
CA PHE A 576 2.50 5.54 -34.88
C PHE A 576 1.34 4.65 -35.37
N ASN A 577 0.11 4.95 -34.95
CA ASN A 577 -1.06 4.19 -35.38
C ASN A 577 -1.21 4.15 -36.90
N LYS A 578 -0.98 5.29 -37.57
CA LYS A 578 -1.02 5.36 -39.03
C LYS A 578 0.09 4.54 -39.69
N LYS A 579 1.31 4.57 -39.13
CA LYS A 579 2.46 3.82 -39.65
C LYS A 579 2.27 2.31 -39.53
N PHE A 580 1.64 1.85 -38.46
CA PHE A 580 1.45 0.43 -38.15
C PHE A 580 0.02 -0.09 -38.38
N ASN A 581 -0.84 0.70 -39.02
CA ASN A 581 -2.25 0.37 -39.29
C ASN A 581 -3.05 -0.07 -38.06
N ILE A 582 -2.82 0.58 -36.91
CA ILE A 582 -3.50 0.28 -35.65
C ILE A 582 -4.77 1.11 -35.57
N THR A 583 -5.91 0.45 -35.37
CA THR A 583 -7.18 1.11 -35.04
C THR A 583 -7.32 1.17 -33.53
N PRO A 584 -7.52 2.34 -32.91
CA PRO A 584 -7.70 2.44 -31.47
C PRO A 584 -8.88 1.59 -31.00
N THR A 585 -8.67 0.74 -29.99
CA THR A 585 -9.73 -0.09 -29.40
C THR A 585 -9.95 0.28 -27.93
N PRO A 586 -11.21 0.30 -27.45
CA PRO A 586 -11.47 0.51 -26.03
C PRO A 586 -10.92 -0.65 -25.20
N LEU A 587 -10.53 -0.37 -23.95
CA LEU A 587 -10.05 -1.39 -23.03
C LEU A 587 -11.26 -2.10 -22.39
N ASN A 588 -11.51 -3.36 -22.77
CA ASN A 588 -12.52 -4.19 -22.11
C ASN A 588 -11.91 -4.85 -20.87
N LYS A 589 -11.85 -4.13 -19.75
CA LYS A 589 -11.48 -4.73 -18.46
C LYS A 589 -12.73 -5.28 -17.78
N SER A 590 -12.70 -6.55 -17.37
CA SER A 590 -13.77 -7.11 -16.55
C SER A 590 -13.92 -6.30 -15.26
N ILE A 591 -15.16 -6.13 -14.81
CA ILE A 591 -15.46 -5.58 -13.48
C ILE A 591 -15.23 -6.71 -12.48
N ASN A 592 -14.00 -7.22 -12.38
CA ASN A 592 -13.68 -8.18 -11.32
C ASN A 592 -13.41 -7.37 -10.06
N ASP A 593 -14.21 -7.66 -9.03
CA ASP A 593 -14.13 -7.02 -7.72
C ASP A 593 -12.79 -7.40 -7.08
N VAL A 594 -11.83 -6.47 -7.11
CA VAL A 594 -10.49 -6.60 -6.49
C VAL A 594 -10.55 -6.86 -4.97
N PHE A 595 -11.75 -6.82 -4.37
CA PHE A 595 -12.00 -7.01 -2.94
C PHE A 595 -13.03 -8.09 -2.59
N LEU A 596 -13.50 -8.91 -3.55
CA LEU A 596 -14.42 -10.00 -3.24
C LEU A 596 -13.94 -11.29 -3.90
N ASN A 597 -13.67 -12.30 -3.05
CA ASN A 597 -13.38 -13.65 -3.48
C ASN A 597 -14.45 -14.14 -4.47
N GLU A 598 -14.00 -14.50 -5.66
CA GLU A 598 -14.77 -15.17 -6.71
C GLU A 598 -15.20 -16.55 -6.22
N ASN A 599 -16.35 -16.65 -5.53
CA ASN A 599 -16.98 -17.96 -5.24
C ASN A 599 -18.49 -17.88 -4.99
N SER A 600 -19.19 -16.91 -5.57
CA SER A 600 -20.65 -16.78 -5.39
C SER A 600 -21.36 -16.31 -6.65
N GLN A 601 -21.36 -17.11 -7.72
CA GLN A 601 -22.38 -16.98 -8.78
C GLN A 601 -23.50 -17.97 -8.51
N VAL A 602 -24.66 -17.49 -8.03
CA VAL A 602 -25.90 -18.29 -8.10
C VAL A 602 -27.09 -17.42 -8.50
N ASN A 603 -27.84 -17.92 -9.47
CA ASN A 603 -29.07 -17.37 -10.05
C ASN A 603 -30.15 -17.03 -9.02
N PHE A 604 -30.68 -15.80 -9.05
CA PHE A 604 -31.90 -15.45 -8.32
C PHE A 604 -33.14 -15.75 -9.16
N LYS A 605 -33.99 -16.67 -8.66
CA LYS A 605 -35.43 -16.69 -8.99
C LYS A 605 -36.09 -15.54 -8.22
N LYS A 606 -36.74 -14.63 -8.95
CA LYS A 606 -37.58 -13.57 -8.36
C LYS A 606 -38.84 -14.18 -7.76
N GLU A 607 -38.99 -14.10 -6.44
CA GLU A 607 -40.31 -14.15 -5.79
C GLU A 607 -40.74 -12.71 -5.46
N ASN A 608 -41.77 -12.26 -6.15
CA ASN A 608 -42.42 -10.97 -5.94
C ASN A 608 -43.42 -11.09 -4.78
N GLU A 609 -43.01 -10.82 -3.54
CA GLU A 609 -43.96 -10.50 -2.49
C GLU A 609 -43.44 -9.31 -1.67
N SER A 610 -44.34 -8.35 -1.37
CA SER A 610 -44.19 -7.15 -0.51
C SER A 610 -43.88 -5.76 -1.11
N ILE A 611 -44.00 -5.52 -2.42
CA ILE A 611 -43.81 -4.16 -2.99
C ILE A 611 -45.01 -3.20 -2.74
N GLN A 612 -46.19 -3.71 -2.34
CA GLN A 612 -47.39 -2.89 -2.20
C GLN A 612 -47.46 -2.06 -0.91
N GLU A 613 -46.80 -2.46 0.17
CA GLU A 613 -46.88 -1.73 1.46
C GLU A 613 -45.93 -0.53 1.55
N ILE A 614 -44.85 -0.51 0.76
CA ILE A 614 -43.79 0.52 0.83
C ILE A 614 -44.16 1.81 0.05
N LYS A 615 -45.07 1.71 -0.92
CA LYS A 615 -45.42 2.88 -1.77
C LYS A 615 -46.14 4.00 -1.00
N ASN A 616 -46.86 3.67 0.07
CA ASN A 616 -47.70 4.62 0.83
C ASN A 616 -47.00 5.31 2.02
N LEU A 617 -45.70 5.07 2.24
CA LEU A 617 -44.95 5.70 3.32
C LEU A 617 -44.50 7.13 2.97
N SER A 618 -44.52 8.04 3.95
CA SER A 618 -43.95 9.38 3.82
C SER A 618 -42.43 9.34 3.64
N LYS A 619 -41.82 10.43 3.14
CA LYS A 619 -40.37 10.50 2.87
C LYS A 619 -39.53 10.22 4.13
N ALA A 620 -39.96 10.71 5.29
CA ALA A 620 -39.29 10.49 6.57
C ALA A 620 -39.38 9.02 7.04
N GLU A 621 -40.49 8.35 6.77
CA GLU A 621 -40.68 6.94 7.12
C GLU A 621 -39.87 6.01 6.19
N LYS A 622 -39.77 6.36 4.90
CA LYS A 622 -38.90 5.67 3.94
C LYS A 622 -37.43 5.74 4.35
N GLU A 623 -36.94 6.91 4.74
CA GLU A 623 -35.55 7.06 5.23
C GLU A 623 -35.27 6.24 6.49
N LYS A 624 -36.27 6.11 7.38
CA LYS A 624 -36.15 5.30 8.60
C LYS A 624 -36.09 3.80 8.31
N GLU A 625 -36.94 3.31 7.40
CA GLU A 625 -36.90 1.90 6.98
C GLU A 625 -35.62 1.59 6.19
N VAL A 626 -35.15 2.48 5.30
CA VAL A 626 -33.85 2.32 4.61
C VAL A 626 -32.70 2.18 5.61
N ARG A 627 -32.65 3.02 6.66
CA ARG A 627 -31.62 2.89 7.72
C ARG A 627 -31.71 1.56 8.45
N LYS A 628 -32.93 1.08 8.71
CA LYS A 628 -33.15 -0.19 9.42
C LYS A 628 -32.73 -1.40 8.57
N PHE A 629 -33.05 -1.41 7.27
CA PHE A 629 -32.58 -2.43 6.34
C PHE A 629 -31.06 -2.40 6.19
N ARG A 630 -30.46 -1.20 6.10
CA ARG A 630 -29.01 -1.02 6.04
C ARG A 630 -28.30 -1.59 7.28
N ILE A 631 -28.78 -1.30 8.48
CA ILE A 631 -28.19 -1.86 9.72
C ILE A 631 -28.29 -3.39 9.74
N LYS A 632 -29.42 -3.96 9.30
CA LYS A 632 -29.58 -5.42 9.23
C LYS A 632 -28.66 -6.05 8.17
N MET A 633 -28.54 -5.41 7.01
CA MET A 633 -27.66 -5.83 5.92
C MET A 633 -26.19 -5.81 6.37
N GLU A 634 -25.74 -4.71 7.00
CA GLU A 634 -24.37 -4.59 7.52
C GLU A 634 -24.09 -5.64 8.61
N LYS A 635 -25.09 -5.95 9.45
CA LYS A 635 -24.98 -7.01 10.45
C LYS A 635 -24.86 -8.39 9.80
N ALA A 636 -25.67 -8.69 8.78
CA ALA A 636 -25.62 -9.95 8.03
C ALA A 636 -24.29 -10.10 7.27
N ALA A 637 -23.78 -9.03 6.67
CA ALA A 637 -22.48 -8.99 6.02
C ALA A 637 -21.33 -9.23 7.01
N LYS A 638 -21.38 -8.63 8.20
CA LYS A 638 -20.40 -8.87 9.27
C LYS A 638 -20.43 -10.32 9.78
N SER A 639 -21.59 -10.97 9.76
CA SER A 639 -21.72 -12.39 10.12
C SER A 639 -21.49 -13.36 8.97
N LEU A 640 -20.99 -12.88 7.82
CA LEU A 640 -20.75 -13.67 6.61
C LEU A 640 -22.00 -14.34 6.01
N ASP A 641 -23.20 -13.87 6.39
CA ASP A 641 -24.46 -14.29 5.78
C ASP A 641 -24.77 -13.41 4.58
N PHE A 642 -24.01 -13.63 3.51
CA PHE A 642 -24.08 -12.82 2.29
C PHE A 642 -25.39 -12.99 1.53
N ILE A 643 -26.08 -14.12 1.73
CA ILE A 643 -27.39 -14.38 1.10
C ILE A 643 -28.44 -13.46 1.73
N GLU A 644 -28.48 -13.39 3.05
CA GLU A 644 -29.41 -12.49 3.74
C GLU A 644 -29.01 -11.01 3.53
N ALA A 645 -27.72 -10.69 3.48
CA ALA A 645 -27.27 -9.34 3.15
C ALA A 645 -27.69 -8.92 1.73
N ALA A 646 -27.58 -9.80 0.74
CA ALA A 646 -28.05 -9.54 -0.62
C ALA A 646 -29.59 -9.36 -0.67
N ARG A 647 -30.34 -10.20 0.05
CA ARG A 647 -31.80 -10.09 0.15
C ARG A 647 -32.27 -8.81 0.84
N LEU A 648 -31.52 -8.31 1.81
CA LEU A 648 -31.82 -7.06 2.52
C LEU A 648 -31.42 -5.81 1.73
N ARG A 649 -30.48 -5.96 0.78
CA ARG A 649 -30.05 -4.92 -0.17
C ARG A 649 -31.04 -4.74 -1.31
N ASP A 650 -31.48 -5.86 -1.89
CA ASP A 650 -32.43 -5.93 -2.99
C ASP A 650 -33.85 -5.55 -2.53
#